data_AF-A0A8B8I8N9-F1
#
_entry.id   AF-A0A8B8I8N9-F1
#
_cell.length_a   1.000
_cell.length_b   1.000
_cell.length_c   1.000
_cell.angle_alpha   90.00
_cell.angle_beta   90.00
_cell.angle_gamma   90.00
#
_symmetry.space_group_name_H-M   'P 1'
#
loop_
_entity.id
_entity.type
_entity.pdbx_description
1 polymer ?
#
loop_
_entity_poly.entity_id
_entity_poly.type
_entity_poly.pdbx_seq_one_letter_code
_entity_poly.pdbx_strand_id
1 'polypeptide(L)'
;MHNNLKLFIILLIYYFFVNVTNASIKTNSMDTIKKSLEEHQGHLLVNKSKTKSVPLKIANVTKINFVRPKLKKKKTEAKIITLEQVRSWAKAISDKLFENEKQFVRRDILLKGFADIKSEVRNGTAIVDKTTNILNELLERRGRAAESIMRKAEELAANKIPPPSDYTFVRSDDIDVLKQEEKQGKELELPLNCSSLNKVKLTSSVHFDANVSLEYTSVHVALEVFECDPRVLEHVYWTEGLLSTFRENYAQDATLDFQYMCSAQGFLRHYPAALWQNMYKLKTDGEYLYDCRLRPWYVSASGAPRDVLILLDASGSMNSSNLVIAEQFTLALLSALTDDDQVNVLRFNVVVESPIPCFNEKLVPANHVNSAAMMAALKHQKAVNETKMDNVLTYSVHLLNKQRKAKDTPTSCQQAIVMLTDSLYDNYTELMHRIDPDGSIRLFVLWLHDRFGVRDNTRLYAGSAACERDGYYAELVTDSDVTEQVMSILRVMERPLVAQRKHRLRVYSDVYANVEDPRRSEYYWQQKENAEQTFRYGELRRNKDKFLATEKLYGDYIHIRQLDNYGHYYEGEDVNYRLQISVSVPIFDHSTSENITKILGEYPVNRLLGVAGVDIPIDHLKLILPYYLLGAGGSLSIVDHRGNIVIHENAKVVFDGDILKPGYRTVDFLDVEQPAADRLPRDYPQDWYEFRKELVVDHPSGHRTMETKSIFENGMRAIIEKKDYYWKRVMDHYTVVVALPKYNTRHAVPDAAFTQQLAKETFKILHDTEFSVHPEWLYCQYVDPHFETKKEEIIHFIKRRRDEANFAMRKIKHLFSPIKPSLLEKTYQCNEDLMARLCKEIIATGPWMEIDNIEGEHSLGSIMTFFASAR
;
A
#
# COMPACT_ATOMS: atom_id res chain seq x y z
N MET A 1 -2.32 49.76 39.71
CA MET A 1 -1.21 49.44 38.77
C MET A 1 -1.66 48.81 37.45
N HIS A 2 -2.92 48.35 37.28
CA HIS A 2 -3.35 47.73 36.01
C HIS A 2 -3.83 48.72 34.92
N ASN A 3 -4.22 49.96 35.26
CA ASN A 3 -4.66 50.94 34.26
C ASN A 3 -3.52 51.73 33.60
N ASN A 4 -2.35 51.83 34.25
CA ASN A 4 -1.18 52.48 33.65
C ASN A 4 -0.46 51.58 32.64
N LEU A 5 -0.60 50.25 32.77
CA LEU A 5 0.00 49.29 31.83
C LEU A 5 -0.75 49.24 30.49
N LYS A 6 -2.09 49.36 30.52
CA LYS A 6 -2.92 49.44 29.30
C LYS A 6 -2.66 50.72 28.50
N LEU A 7 -2.47 51.87 29.18
CA LEU A 7 -2.17 53.13 28.51
C LEU A 7 -0.76 53.10 27.87
N PHE A 8 0.20 52.44 28.51
CA PHE A 8 1.56 52.30 27.99
C PHE A 8 1.64 51.35 26.77
N ILE A 9 0.84 50.28 26.78
CA ILE A 9 0.76 49.33 25.64
C ILE A 9 0.04 49.96 24.45
N ILE A 10 -1.01 50.77 24.68
CA ILE A 10 -1.71 51.48 23.60
C ILE A 10 -0.82 52.58 22.99
N LEU A 11 -0.03 53.28 23.80
CA LEU A 11 0.97 54.25 23.32
C LEU A 11 2.11 53.58 22.53
N LEU A 12 2.57 52.38 22.95
CA LEU A 12 3.57 51.60 22.22
C LEU A 12 3.04 51.10 20.86
N ILE A 13 1.79 50.63 20.81
CA ILE A 13 1.15 50.18 19.56
C ILE A 13 0.92 51.36 18.61
N TYR A 14 0.52 52.53 19.13
CA TYR A 14 0.34 53.73 18.32
C TYR A 14 1.68 54.28 17.79
N TYR A 15 2.76 54.23 18.59
CA TYR A 15 4.10 54.63 18.16
C TYR A 15 4.70 53.67 17.12
N PHE A 16 4.36 52.37 17.19
CA PHE A 16 4.73 51.38 16.17
C PHE A 16 3.97 51.59 14.86
N PHE A 17 2.67 51.89 14.91
CA PHE A 17 1.87 52.14 13.71
C PHE A 17 2.26 53.44 12.99
N VAL A 18 2.58 54.52 13.73
CA VAL A 18 3.00 55.80 13.11
C VAL A 18 4.39 55.73 12.49
N ASN A 19 5.32 54.93 13.04
CA ASN A 19 6.65 54.75 12.46
C ASN A 19 6.69 53.76 11.28
N VAL A 20 5.73 52.83 11.17
CA VAL A 20 5.63 51.94 10.01
C VAL A 20 4.99 52.63 8.80
N THR A 21 4.19 53.69 9.00
CA THR A 21 3.57 54.43 7.89
C THR A 21 4.41 55.59 7.32
N ASN A 22 5.59 55.90 7.88
CA ASN A 22 6.43 57.03 7.42
C ASN A 22 7.90 56.70 7.12
N ALA A 23 8.28 55.42 7.05
CA ALA A 23 9.54 55.03 6.43
C ALA A 23 9.32 54.81 4.92
N SER A 24 9.55 55.87 4.14
CA SER A 24 9.75 55.81 2.69
C SER A 24 10.73 54.66 2.35
N ILE A 25 10.20 53.53 1.91
CA ILE A 25 10.98 52.51 1.22
C ILE A 25 11.40 53.13 -0.11
N LYS A 26 12.62 53.65 -0.11
CA LYS A 26 13.32 54.16 -1.27
C LYS A 26 13.24 53.14 -2.40
N THR A 27 12.83 53.62 -3.56
CA THR A 27 12.87 53.02 -4.88
C THR A 27 14.31 52.68 -5.32
N ASN A 28 15.02 51.83 -4.58
CA ASN A 28 16.38 51.37 -4.89
C ASN A 28 16.47 49.86 -5.17
N SER A 29 15.37 49.11 -5.02
CA SER A 29 15.30 47.66 -5.27
C SER A 29 15.10 47.33 -6.76
N MET A 30 14.31 48.13 -7.48
CA MET A 30 14.07 47.88 -8.91
C MET A 30 15.32 48.18 -9.75
N ASP A 31 16.12 49.18 -9.39
CA ASP A 31 17.35 49.51 -10.12
C ASP A 31 18.50 48.53 -9.82
N THR A 32 18.55 47.91 -8.64
CA THR A 32 19.52 46.85 -8.33
C THR A 32 19.16 45.52 -9.00
N ILE A 33 17.87 45.18 -9.07
CA ILE A 33 17.37 44.02 -9.81
C ILE A 33 17.57 44.21 -11.32
N LYS A 34 17.32 45.42 -11.83
CA LYS A 34 17.54 45.76 -13.24
C LYS A 34 19.03 45.79 -13.60
N LYS A 35 19.91 46.30 -12.72
CA LYS A 35 21.37 46.18 -12.87
C LYS A 35 21.86 44.74 -12.87
N SER A 36 21.31 43.89 -12.00
CA SER A 36 21.67 42.47 -11.94
C SER A 36 21.20 41.71 -13.19
N LEU A 37 20.01 42.03 -13.72
CA LEU A 37 19.51 41.49 -14.99
C LEU A 37 20.30 41.98 -16.22
N GLU A 38 20.74 43.24 -16.22
CA GLU A 38 21.60 43.81 -17.27
C GLU A 38 23.04 43.23 -17.21
N GLU A 39 23.59 43.00 -16.02
CA GLU A 39 24.87 42.29 -15.83
C GLU A 39 24.77 40.81 -16.27
N HIS A 40 23.66 40.13 -15.99
CA HIS A 40 23.45 38.74 -16.41
C HIS A 40 23.22 38.60 -17.93
N GLN A 41 22.55 39.57 -18.57
CA GLN A 41 22.45 39.63 -20.04
C GLN A 41 23.79 39.96 -20.71
N GLY A 42 24.67 40.72 -20.05
CA GLY A 42 26.02 41.04 -20.53
C GLY A 42 26.97 39.84 -20.60
N HIS A 43 26.81 38.86 -19.71
CA HIS A 43 27.58 37.61 -19.73
C HIS A 43 27.12 36.60 -20.79
N LEU A 44 25.90 36.73 -21.31
CA LEU A 44 25.31 35.82 -22.29
C LEU A 44 25.57 36.21 -23.76
N LEU A 45 26.23 37.35 -24.02
CA LEU A 45 26.49 37.82 -25.38
C LEU A 45 27.94 38.28 -25.58
N VAL A 46 28.89 37.33 -25.51
CA VAL A 46 30.19 37.45 -26.17
C VAL A 46 30.52 36.16 -26.91
N ASN A 47 30.03 36.03 -28.16
CA ASN A 47 30.91 35.76 -29.29
C ASN A 47 30.20 36.09 -30.63
N LYS A 48 29.99 37.38 -30.92
CA LYS A 48 30.00 37.86 -32.31
C LYS A 48 30.81 39.15 -32.39
N SER A 49 31.74 39.12 -33.31
CA SER A 49 32.82 40.06 -33.60
C SER A 49 32.43 41.53 -33.64
N LYS A 50 33.33 42.35 -33.08
CA LYS A 50 33.42 43.81 -33.10
C LYS A 50 33.21 44.41 -34.50
N THR A 51 32.31 45.39 -34.61
CA THR A 51 32.57 46.64 -35.36
C THR A 51 31.98 47.81 -34.57
N LYS A 52 32.86 48.70 -34.10
CA LYS A 52 32.49 49.92 -33.34
C LYS A 52 31.99 50.99 -34.31
N SER A 53 30.87 51.64 -34.01
CA SER A 53 30.61 53.00 -34.51
C SER A 53 30.06 53.87 -33.37
N VAL A 54 30.69 55.02 -33.19
CA VAL A 54 30.41 56.02 -32.15
C VAL A 54 29.19 56.85 -32.58
N PRO A 55 28.20 57.13 -31.70
CA PRO A 55 27.09 57.98 -32.08
C PRO A 55 27.49 59.45 -32.01
N LEU A 56 27.55 60.10 -33.18
CA LEU A 56 27.59 61.56 -33.33
C LEU A 56 26.21 62.14 -32.99
N LYS A 57 26.16 63.07 -32.03
CA LYS A 57 24.97 63.90 -31.79
C LYS A 57 24.82 64.90 -32.94
N ILE A 58 23.76 64.74 -33.73
CA ILE A 58 23.35 65.73 -34.73
C ILE A 58 22.19 66.53 -34.13
N ALA A 59 22.45 67.80 -33.82
CA ALA A 59 21.43 68.81 -33.66
C ALA A 59 21.17 69.45 -35.04
N ASN A 60 19.88 69.67 -35.34
CA ASN A 60 19.34 70.32 -36.53
C ASN A 60 19.39 69.52 -37.83
N VAL A 61 18.35 68.70 -38.04
CA VAL A 61 17.93 68.29 -39.38
C VAL A 61 16.53 68.86 -39.64
N THR A 62 16.48 69.77 -40.59
CA THR A 62 15.28 70.39 -41.15
C THR A 62 14.30 69.33 -41.64
N LYS A 63 13.00 69.54 -41.40
CA LYS A 63 11.91 68.68 -41.86
C LYS A 63 11.87 68.68 -43.40
N ILE A 64 12.56 67.73 -44.01
CA ILE A 64 12.33 67.35 -45.41
C ILE A 64 11.18 66.34 -45.38
N ASN A 65 10.08 66.66 -46.08
CA ASN A 65 8.96 65.75 -46.27
C ASN A 65 9.41 64.53 -47.09
N PHE A 66 9.85 63.48 -46.40
CA PHE A 66 10.00 62.16 -47.00
C PHE A 66 8.60 61.62 -47.33
N VAL A 67 8.20 61.78 -48.60
CA VAL A 67 7.14 60.96 -49.18
C VAL A 67 7.66 59.53 -49.17
N ARG A 68 7.32 58.77 -48.12
CA ARG A 68 7.54 57.32 -48.11
C ARG A 68 6.81 56.76 -49.34
N PRO A 69 7.49 56.05 -50.25
CA PRO A 69 6.78 55.33 -51.29
C PRO A 69 5.83 54.38 -50.56
N LYS A 70 4.52 54.56 -50.78
CA LYS A 70 3.53 53.57 -50.39
C LYS A 70 3.80 52.35 -51.28
N LEU A 71 4.76 51.51 -50.89
CA LEU A 71 4.70 50.10 -51.23
C LEU A 71 3.38 49.63 -50.63
N LYS A 72 2.34 49.55 -51.47
CA LYS A 72 1.19 48.72 -51.17
C LYS A 72 1.80 47.35 -50.89
N LYS A 73 1.95 46.97 -49.62
CA LYS A 73 1.95 45.55 -49.27
C LYS A 73 0.67 45.06 -49.93
N LYS A 74 0.77 44.35 -51.05
CA LYS A 74 -0.32 43.49 -51.49
C LYS A 74 -0.62 42.69 -50.23
N LYS A 75 -1.78 42.95 -49.60
CA LYS A 75 -2.38 41.95 -48.74
C LYS A 75 -2.53 40.78 -49.70
N THR A 76 -1.60 39.84 -49.67
CA THR A 76 -1.90 38.49 -50.13
C THR A 76 -3.08 38.12 -49.27
N GLU A 77 -4.27 38.18 -49.86
CA GLU A 77 -5.46 37.57 -49.27
C GLU A 77 -5.00 36.20 -48.78
N ALA A 78 -5.22 35.92 -47.51
CA ALA A 78 -4.87 34.63 -46.94
C ALA A 78 -5.54 33.59 -47.85
N LYS A 79 -4.74 32.85 -48.63
CA LYS A 79 -5.26 31.77 -49.45
C LYS A 79 -5.88 30.80 -48.46
N ILE A 80 -7.20 30.71 -48.48
CA ILE A 80 -7.94 29.78 -47.65
C ILE A 80 -7.42 28.40 -48.07
N ILE A 81 -6.73 27.73 -47.14
CA ILE A 81 -6.23 26.39 -47.36
C ILE A 81 -7.47 25.52 -47.57
N THR A 82 -7.61 24.94 -48.75
CA THR A 82 -8.77 24.11 -49.05
C THR A 82 -8.64 22.77 -48.33
N LEU A 83 -9.77 22.16 -47.97
CA LEU A 83 -9.79 20.81 -47.37
C LEU A 83 -9.02 19.79 -48.24
N GLU A 84 -9.08 19.94 -49.56
CA GLU A 84 -8.36 19.10 -50.52
C GLU A 84 -6.84 19.27 -50.45
N GLN A 85 -6.35 20.51 -50.28
CA GLN A 85 -4.91 20.77 -50.10
C GLN A 85 -4.41 20.14 -48.80
N VAL A 86 -5.16 20.27 -47.69
CA VAL A 86 -4.82 19.62 -46.42
C VAL A 86 -4.77 18.10 -46.57
N ARG A 87 -5.77 17.50 -47.24
CA ARG A 87 -5.79 16.05 -47.51
C ARG A 87 -4.61 15.62 -48.38
N SER A 88 -4.26 16.40 -49.40
CA SER A 88 -3.11 16.10 -50.26
C SER A 88 -1.79 16.16 -49.49
N TRP A 89 -1.60 17.14 -48.61
CA TRP A 89 -0.40 17.24 -47.78
C TRP A 89 -0.34 16.11 -46.75
N ALA A 90 -1.46 15.83 -46.07
CA ALA A 90 -1.54 14.71 -45.12
C ALA A 90 -1.21 13.38 -45.78
N LYS A 91 -1.71 13.15 -47.00
CA LYS A 91 -1.38 11.96 -47.79
C LYS A 91 0.11 11.92 -48.17
N ALA A 92 0.67 13.00 -48.68
CA ALA A 92 2.09 13.06 -49.05
C ALA A 92 3.01 12.81 -47.85
N ILE A 93 2.66 13.34 -46.66
CA ILE A 93 3.40 13.08 -45.42
C ILE A 93 3.25 11.62 -45.01
N SER A 94 2.03 11.08 -45.02
CA SER A 94 1.75 9.68 -44.70
C SER A 94 2.55 8.73 -45.60
N ASP A 95 2.53 8.95 -46.91
CA ASP A 95 3.24 8.12 -47.89
C ASP A 95 4.76 8.17 -47.64
N LYS A 96 5.32 9.36 -47.36
CA LYS A 96 6.74 9.51 -47.03
C LYS A 96 7.14 8.81 -45.73
N LEU A 97 6.28 8.84 -44.72
CA LEU A 97 6.50 8.13 -43.47
C LEU A 97 6.49 6.61 -43.68
N PHE A 98 5.56 6.07 -44.47
CA PHE A 98 5.54 4.64 -44.81
C PHE A 98 6.74 4.18 -45.64
N GLU A 99 7.20 5.01 -46.58
CA GLU A 99 8.43 4.72 -47.35
C GLU A 99 9.65 4.62 -46.44
N ASN A 100 9.83 5.61 -45.55
CA ASN A 100 10.94 5.62 -44.60
C ASN A 100 10.86 4.39 -43.68
N GLU A 101 9.67 4.11 -43.15
CA GLU A 101 9.44 2.99 -42.23
C GLU A 101 9.78 1.64 -42.89
N LYS A 102 9.41 1.44 -44.16
CA LYS A 102 9.78 0.23 -44.92
C LYS A 102 11.29 0.09 -45.10
N GLN A 103 12.00 1.20 -45.34
CA GLN A 103 13.45 1.21 -45.55
C GLN A 103 14.23 0.91 -44.26
N PHE A 104 13.83 1.49 -43.14
CA PHE A 104 14.54 1.34 -41.85
C PHE A 104 14.12 0.10 -41.07
N VAL A 105 12.81 -0.16 -40.92
CA VAL A 105 12.33 -1.28 -40.08
C VAL A 105 12.54 -2.62 -40.77
N ARG A 106 12.51 -2.66 -42.12
CA ARG A 106 12.66 -3.88 -42.94
C ARG A 106 11.81 -5.05 -42.42
N ARG A 107 10.50 -4.80 -42.30
CA ARG A 107 9.50 -5.76 -41.78
C ARG A 107 9.56 -7.11 -42.50
N ASP A 108 9.93 -7.13 -43.77
CA ASP A 108 10.01 -8.34 -44.59
C ASP A 108 11.10 -9.31 -44.10
N ILE A 109 12.24 -8.80 -43.62
CA ILE A 109 13.32 -9.62 -43.06
C ILE A 109 12.88 -10.20 -41.72
N LEU A 110 12.28 -9.37 -40.86
CA LEU A 110 11.72 -9.84 -39.59
C LEU A 110 10.66 -10.92 -39.83
N LEU A 111 9.70 -10.69 -40.72
CA LEU A 111 8.65 -11.67 -41.01
C LEU A 111 9.21 -13.00 -41.54
N LYS A 112 10.30 -12.99 -42.33
CA LYS A 112 10.99 -14.20 -42.76
C LYS A 112 11.66 -14.93 -41.59
N GLY A 113 12.32 -14.21 -40.68
CA GLY A 113 12.95 -14.78 -39.48
C GLY A 113 11.93 -15.47 -38.56
N PHE A 114 10.69 -14.98 -38.52
CA PHE A 114 9.59 -15.58 -37.75
C PHE A 114 8.71 -16.57 -38.52
N ALA A 115 9.04 -16.91 -39.77
CA ALA A 115 8.18 -17.76 -40.62
C ALA A 115 8.08 -19.21 -40.12
N ASP A 116 9.14 -19.74 -39.52
CA ASP A 116 9.22 -21.14 -39.07
C ASP A 116 8.66 -21.36 -37.66
N ILE A 117 8.07 -20.33 -37.04
CA ILE A 117 7.60 -20.41 -35.65
C ILE A 117 6.15 -20.91 -35.59
N LYS A 118 5.93 -21.98 -34.82
CA LYS A 118 4.60 -22.48 -34.51
C LYS A 118 3.81 -21.46 -33.67
N SER A 119 2.55 -21.25 -34.04
CA SER A 119 1.63 -20.39 -33.31
C SER A 119 0.43 -21.17 -32.75
N GLU A 120 0.04 -20.86 -31.51
CA GLU A 120 -1.11 -21.45 -30.84
C GLU A 120 -2.07 -20.37 -30.32
N VAL A 121 -3.35 -20.71 -30.23
CA VAL A 121 -4.37 -19.81 -29.69
C VAL A 121 -4.16 -19.66 -28.18
N ARG A 122 -4.10 -18.42 -27.70
CA ARG A 122 -4.06 -18.13 -26.26
C ARG A 122 -5.39 -18.52 -25.65
N ASN A 123 -5.37 -19.55 -24.82
CA ASN A 123 -6.55 -19.99 -24.10
C ASN A 123 -6.59 -19.32 -22.71
N GLY A 124 -7.45 -18.31 -22.56
CA GLY A 124 -7.59 -17.56 -21.31
C GLY A 124 -7.96 -18.43 -20.11
N THR A 125 -8.82 -19.44 -20.29
CA THR A 125 -9.18 -20.36 -19.19
C THR A 125 -7.99 -21.19 -18.75
N ALA A 126 -7.17 -21.68 -19.68
CA ALA A 126 -5.97 -22.45 -19.35
C ALA A 126 -4.91 -21.59 -18.62
N ILE A 127 -4.78 -20.30 -18.97
CA ILE A 127 -3.88 -19.37 -18.27
C ILE A 127 -4.38 -19.13 -16.84
N VAL A 128 -5.68 -18.90 -16.66
CA VAL A 128 -6.29 -18.76 -15.33
C VAL A 128 -6.12 -20.05 -14.52
N ASP A 129 -6.37 -21.22 -15.10
CA ASP A 129 -6.19 -22.50 -14.42
C ASP A 129 -4.73 -22.74 -14.00
N LYS A 130 -3.77 -22.43 -14.89
CA LYS A 130 -2.34 -22.52 -14.55
C LYS A 130 -1.99 -21.56 -13.41
N THR A 131 -2.48 -20.33 -13.48
CA THR A 131 -2.19 -19.29 -12.49
C THR A 131 -2.81 -19.62 -11.12
N THR A 132 -4.06 -20.07 -11.11
CA THR A 132 -4.76 -20.49 -9.88
C THR A 132 -4.09 -21.71 -9.24
N ASN A 133 -3.62 -22.68 -10.02
CA ASN A 133 -2.87 -23.82 -9.49
C ASN A 133 -1.56 -23.38 -8.83
N ILE A 134 -0.80 -22.48 -9.47
CA ILE A 134 0.44 -21.93 -8.92
C ILE A 134 0.17 -21.16 -7.62
N LEU A 135 -0.86 -20.31 -7.61
CA LEU A 135 -1.23 -19.53 -6.43
C LEU A 135 -1.73 -20.42 -5.28
N ASN A 136 -2.57 -21.42 -5.58
CA ASN A 136 -3.02 -22.42 -4.60
C ASN A 136 -1.83 -23.16 -3.98
N GLU A 137 -0.91 -23.67 -4.80
CA GLU A 137 0.27 -24.40 -4.30
C GLU A 137 1.17 -23.51 -3.43
N LEU A 138 1.33 -22.23 -3.80
CA LEU A 138 2.09 -21.26 -3.02
C LEU A 138 1.41 -20.99 -1.67
N LEU A 139 0.13 -20.65 -1.67
CA LEU A 139 -0.65 -20.35 -0.46
C LEU A 139 -0.73 -21.56 0.47
N GLU A 140 -0.84 -22.78 -0.06
CA GLU A 140 -0.80 -23.99 0.75
C GLU A 140 0.57 -24.22 1.41
N ARG A 141 1.67 -24.00 0.68
CA ARG A 141 3.02 -24.14 1.23
C ARG A 141 3.28 -23.12 2.33
N ARG A 142 2.86 -21.87 2.11
CA ARG A 142 2.97 -20.77 3.08
C ARG A 142 2.09 -21.02 4.30
N GLY A 143 0.86 -21.50 4.10
CA GLY A 143 -0.04 -21.90 5.18
C GLY A 143 0.49 -23.06 6.01
N ARG A 144 1.11 -24.07 5.39
CA ARG A 144 1.79 -25.17 6.11
C ARG A 144 2.96 -24.67 6.96
N ALA A 145 3.74 -23.70 6.46
CA ALA A 145 4.82 -23.09 7.24
C ALA A 145 4.28 -22.32 8.46
N ALA A 146 3.23 -21.52 8.29
CA ALA A 146 2.54 -20.83 9.40
C ALA A 146 1.96 -21.81 10.43
N GLU A 147 1.36 -22.92 9.98
CA GLU A 147 0.86 -23.98 10.87
C GLU A 147 1.99 -24.68 11.64
N SER A 148 3.15 -24.90 11.01
CA SER A 148 4.31 -25.49 11.68
C SER A 148 4.76 -24.61 12.86
N ILE A 149 4.84 -23.29 12.63
CA ILE A 149 5.20 -22.30 13.65
C ILE A 149 4.17 -22.32 14.79
N MET A 150 2.87 -22.28 14.45
CA MET A 150 1.79 -22.29 15.42
C MET A 150 1.79 -23.57 16.28
N ARG A 151 1.96 -24.76 15.67
CA ARG A 151 2.03 -26.02 16.44
C ARG A 151 3.19 -26.04 17.41
N LYS A 152 4.36 -25.54 16.98
CA LYS A 152 5.53 -25.48 17.85
C LYS A 152 5.34 -24.45 18.97
N ALA A 153 4.71 -23.32 18.67
CA ALA A 153 4.44 -22.29 19.67
C ALA A 153 3.51 -22.81 20.78
N GLU A 154 2.44 -23.51 20.38
CA GLU A 154 1.51 -24.17 21.30
C GLU A 154 2.20 -25.21 22.22
N GLU A 155 3.10 -26.03 21.66
CA GLU A 155 3.89 -27.01 22.41
C GLU A 155 4.82 -26.34 23.43
N LEU A 156 5.53 -25.28 23.01
CA LEU A 156 6.46 -24.55 23.85
C LEU A 156 5.76 -23.83 25.00
N ALA A 157 4.63 -23.18 24.72
CA ALA A 157 3.82 -22.50 25.73
C ALA A 157 3.25 -23.47 26.78
N ALA A 158 2.92 -24.71 26.39
CA ALA A 158 2.39 -25.71 27.30
C ALA A 158 3.41 -26.17 28.37
N ASN A 159 4.71 -26.11 28.07
CA ASN A 159 5.77 -26.57 28.96
C ASN A 159 6.04 -25.63 30.16
N LYS A 160 5.58 -24.37 30.10
CA LYS A 160 5.66 -23.35 31.17
C LYS A 160 7.03 -23.28 31.88
N ILE A 161 8.11 -23.27 31.09
CA ILE A 161 9.47 -23.18 31.62
C ILE A 161 9.76 -21.70 31.93
N PRO A 162 10.03 -21.32 33.19
CA PRO A 162 10.34 -19.94 33.52
C PRO A 162 11.71 -19.53 32.97
N PRO A 163 11.90 -18.25 32.60
CA PRO A 163 13.19 -17.75 32.14
C PRO A 163 14.24 -17.79 33.26
N PRO A 164 15.52 -18.09 32.94
CA PRO A 164 16.65 -17.84 33.84
C PRO A 164 16.73 -16.36 34.24
N SER A 165 17.32 -16.07 35.40
CA SER A 165 17.46 -14.69 35.90
C SER A 165 18.37 -13.80 35.06
N ASP A 166 19.24 -14.40 34.24
CA ASP A 166 20.19 -13.76 33.34
C ASP A 166 19.75 -13.82 31.86
N TYR A 167 18.48 -14.15 31.60
CA TYR A 167 17.97 -14.25 30.25
C TYR A 167 18.01 -12.90 29.51
N THR A 168 18.58 -12.91 28.31
CA THR A 168 18.57 -11.75 27.40
C THR A 168 18.15 -12.18 26.01
N PHE A 169 17.46 -11.30 25.28
CA PHE A 169 17.04 -11.56 23.91
C PHE A 169 17.59 -10.52 22.93
N VAL A 170 17.61 -10.87 21.64
CA VAL A 170 18.08 -9.98 20.57
C VAL A 170 16.95 -9.04 20.15
N ARG A 171 17.10 -7.75 20.43
CA ARG A 171 16.17 -6.71 20.00
C ARG A 171 16.43 -6.32 18.55
N SER A 172 15.37 -6.11 17.78
CA SER A 172 15.46 -5.80 16.35
C SER A 172 15.96 -4.39 16.06
N ASP A 173 15.76 -3.45 16.98
CA ASP A 173 16.02 -2.02 16.73
C ASP A 173 17.51 -1.67 16.80
N ASP A 174 18.34 -2.49 17.45
CA ASP A 174 19.76 -2.21 17.71
C ASP A 174 20.69 -3.43 17.57
N ILE A 175 20.29 -4.40 16.73
CA ILE A 175 20.96 -5.69 16.54
C ILE A 175 22.43 -5.58 16.06
N ASP A 176 22.80 -4.51 15.36
CA ASP A 176 24.13 -4.31 14.76
C ASP A 176 25.03 -3.34 15.55
N VAL A 177 24.56 -2.83 16.68
CA VAL A 177 25.28 -1.88 17.55
C VAL A 177 25.89 -2.61 18.74
N LEU A 178 27.18 -2.33 19.03
CA LEU A 178 27.81 -2.77 20.28
C LEU A 178 27.35 -1.86 21.42
N LYS A 179 26.58 -2.40 22.35
CA LYS A 179 26.09 -1.67 23.53
C LYS A 179 27.19 -1.58 24.58
N GLN A 180 27.43 -0.38 25.11
CA GLN A 180 28.33 -0.21 26.27
C GLN A 180 27.57 -0.61 27.54
N GLU A 181 28.24 -1.28 28.49
CA GLU A 181 27.70 -1.42 29.84
C GLU A 181 27.53 -0.02 30.45
N GLU A 182 26.30 0.36 30.77
CA GLU A 182 26.06 1.58 31.53
C GLU A 182 26.71 1.44 32.92
N LYS A 183 27.66 2.33 33.23
CA LYS A 183 28.26 2.38 34.57
C LYS A 183 27.16 2.72 35.57
N GLN A 184 26.93 1.81 36.52
CA GLN A 184 25.95 1.96 37.60
C GLN A 184 26.09 3.33 38.30
N GLY A 185 25.19 4.25 37.97
CA GLY A 185 24.94 5.46 38.73
C GLY A 185 24.07 5.15 39.95
N LYS A 186 24.35 5.80 41.08
CA LYS A 186 23.72 5.57 42.39
C LYS A 186 22.19 5.51 42.37
N GLU A 187 21.67 4.47 43.03
CA GLU A 187 20.43 4.40 43.82
C GLU A 187 19.23 5.26 43.33
N LEU A 188 18.74 4.91 42.16
CA LEU A 188 17.31 4.88 41.85
C LEU A 188 17.16 3.68 40.89
N GLU A 189 16.33 2.70 41.25
CA GLU A 189 16.25 1.36 40.63
C GLU A 189 16.62 1.34 39.13
N LEU A 190 17.72 0.67 38.78
CA LEU A 190 18.12 0.46 37.39
C LEU A 190 16.96 -0.23 36.65
N PRO A 191 16.56 0.23 35.45
CA PRO A 191 15.67 -0.56 34.61
C PRO A 191 16.36 -1.91 34.37
N LEU A 192 15.68 -3.03 34.64
CA LEU A 192 16.17 -4.35 34.26
C LEU A 192 16.59 -4.29 32.79
N ASN A 193 17.85 -4.55 32.46
CA ASN A 193 18.27 -4.65 31.06
C ASN A 193 18.16 -6.10 30.63
N CYS A 194 17.03 -6.45 30.01
CA CYS A 194 16.75 -7.78 29.47
C CYS A 194 17.16 -7.92 27.99
N SER A 195 17.77 -6.88 27.40
CA SER A 195 18.24 -6.89 26.02
C SER A 195 19.68 -7.41 25.92
N SER A 196 19.98 -8.18 24.87
CA SER A 196 21.33 -8.68 24.64
C SER A 196 22.28 -7.54 24.31
N LEU A 197 23.49 -7.59 24.88
CA LEU A 197 24.59 -6.67 24.58
C LEU A 197 25.44 -7.14 23.39
N ASN A 198 25.21 -8.38 22.91
CA ASN A 198 25.99 -8.98 21.84
C ASN A 198 25.57 -8.46 20.47
N LYS A 199 26.56 -8.04 19.68
CA LYS A 199 26.36 -7.67 18.28
C LYS A 199 26.16 -8.93 17.42
N VAL A 200 25.10 -8.95 16.62
CA VAL A 200 24.87 -10.00 15.61
C VAL A 200 25.40 -9.52 14.26
N LYS A 201 26.07 -10.41 13.53
CA LYS A 201 26.56 -10.11 12.17
C LYS A 201 25.42 -10.23 11.17
N LEU A 202 25.12 -9.13 10.48
CA LEU A 202 24.14 -9.09 9.40
C LEU A 202 24.81 -9.18 8.03
N THR A 203 24.07 -9.70 7.05
CA THR A 203 24.43 -9.75 5.63
C THR A 203 23.31 -9.13 4.80
N SER A 204 23.66 -8.27 3.85
CA SER A 204 22.68 -7.68 2.93
C SER A 204 22.09 -8.76 2.02
N SER A 205 20.76 -8.81 1.93
CA SER A 205 20.01 -9.72 1.04
C SER A 205 19.01 -8.92 0.21
N VAL A 206 18.98 -9.22 -1.09
CA VAL A 206 18.02 -8.60 -2.03
C VAL A 206 16.63 -9.23 -1.87
N HIS A 207 16.56 -10.53 -1.54
CA HIS A 207 15.30 -11.24 -1.31
C HIS A 207 14.48 -10.64 -0.15
N PHE A 208 15.15 -10.24 0.93
CA PHE A 208 14.50 -9.60 2.08
C PHE A 208 14.47 -8.07 1.99
N ASP A 209 15.13 -7.47 0.98
CA ASP A 209 15.36 -6.01 0.85
C ASP A 209 15.94 -5.38 2.14
N ALA A 210 16.74 -6.16 2.88
CA ALA A 210 17.23 -5.80 4.21
C ALA A 210 18.56 -6.49 4.56
N ASN A 211 19.22 -5.99 5.60
CA ASN A 211 20.37 -6.64 6.21
C ASN A 211 19.89 -7.68 7.24
N VAL A 212 20.12 -8.97 6.95
CA VAL A 212 19.56 -10.08 7.70
C VAL A 212 20.63 -11.05 8.20
N SER A 213 20.32 -11.81 9.25
CA SER A 213 21.08 -12.95 9.75
C SER A 213 20.20 -14.19 9.80
N LEU A 214 20.60 -15.22 9.05
CA LEU A 214 19.88 -16.50 8.99
C LEU A 214 20.12 -17.40 10.23
N GLU A 215 21.02 -16.99 11.13
CA GLU A 215 21.40 -17.77 12.32
C GLU A 215 20.53 -17.46 13.55
N TYR A 216 20.00 -16.23 13.64
CA TYR A 216 19.29 -15.73 14.81
C TYR A 216 17.85 -15.31 14.45
N THR A 217 17.02 -15.15 15.47
CA THR A 217 15.74 -14.41 15.39
C THR A 217 15.86 -13.08 16.13
N SER A 218 15.13 -12.06 15.70
CA SER A 218 15.00 -10.79 16.43
C SER A 218 13.58 -10.58 16.96
N VAL A 219 13.47 -9.79 18.02
CA VAL A 219 12.21 -9.40 18.64
C VAL A 219 12.04 -7.89 18.54
N HIS A 220 10.88 -7.45 18.07
CA HIS A 220 10.44 -6.07 18.13
C HIS A 220 9.31 -5.96 19.17
N VAL A 221 9.37 -4.95 20.03
CA VAL A 221 8.39 -4.75 21.11
C VAL A 221 7.70 -3.41 20.89
N ALA A 222 6.37 -3.39 20.97
CA ALA A 222 5.61 -2.15 20.85
C ALA A 222 5.95 -1.19 22.01
N LEU A 223 5.98 0.12 21.75
CA LEU A 223 6.39 1.13 22.74
C LEU A 223 5.64 1.09 24.07
N GLU A 224 4.33 0.81 24.02
CA GLU A 224 3.48 0.79 25.21
C GLU A 224 3.78 -0.42 26.11
N VAL A 225 4.56 -1.39 25.63
CA VAL A 225 4.89 -2.63 26.33
C VAL A 225 6.29 -2.53 26.92
N PHE A 226 6.37 -2.68 28.24
CA PHE A 226 7.67 -2.80 28.92
C PHE A 226 8.29 -4.18 28.68
N GLU A 227 9.37 -4.23 27.90
CA GLU A 227 10.01 -5.48 27.46
C GLU A 227 10.53 -6.37 28.59
N CYS A 228 10.90 -5.80 29.74
CA CYS A 228 11.42 -6.53 30.89
C CYS A 228 10.36 -6.83 31.96
N ASP A 229 9.08 -6.60 31.68
CA ASP A 229 8.00 -7.10 32.54
C ASP A 229 8.10 -8.64 32.62
N PRO A 230 8.14 -9.25 33.82
CA PRO A 230 8.19 -10.71 33.97
C PRO A 230 7.13 -11.46 33.17
N ARG A 231 5.94 -10.87 32.99
CA ARG A 231 4.83 -11.43 32.20
C ARG A 231 5.14 -11.46 30.71
N VAL A 232 5.87 -10.47 30.20
CA VAL A 232 6.29 -10.39 28.79
C VAL A 232 7.52 -11.27 28.58
N LEU A 233 8.49 -11.21 29.48
CA LEU A 233 9.76 -11.93 29.40
C LEU A 233 9.57 -13.46 29.38
N GLU A 234 8.60 -13.98 30.14
CA GLU A 234 8.21 -15.40 30.07
C GLU A 234 7.82 -15.79 28.64
N HIS A 235 7.01 -14.95 27.98
CA HIS A 235 6.59 -15.19 26.60
C HIS A 235 7.71 -15.02 25.58
N VAL A 236 8.61 -14.04 25.79
CA VAL A 236 9.79 -13.87 24.95
C VAL A 236 10.71 -15.09 25.07
N TYR A 237 10.88 -15.65 26.26
CA TYR A 237 11.76 -16.78 26.51
C TYR A 237 11.32 -18.05 25.77
N TRP A 238 10.08 -18.52 25.98
CA TRP A 238 9.65 -19.77 25.35
C TRP A 238 9.60 -19.66 23.82
N THR A 239 9.33 -18.46 23.27
CA THR A 239 9.29 -18.23 21.82
C THR A 239 10.65 -18.36 21.14
N GLU A 240 11.76 -18.40 21.88
CA GLU A 240 13.10 -18.67 21.32
C GLU A 240 13.20 -20.07 20.69
N GLY A 241 12.45 -21.04 21.22
CA GLY A 241 12.38 -22.39 20.66
C GLY A 241 11.86 -22.45 19.21
N LEU A 242 11.19 -21.39 18.74
CA LEU A 242 10.68 -21.28 17.36
C LEU A 242 11.80 -21.16 16.31
N LEU A 243 13.03 -20.78 16.69
CA LEU A 243 14.17 -20.68 15.78
C LEU A 243 14.40 -21.98 14.99
N SER A 244 14.23 -23.13 15.66
CA SER A 244 14.36 -24.45 15.02
C SER A 244 13.37 -24.62 13.85
N THR A 245 12.08 -24.34 14.10
CA THR A 245 11.01 -24.43 13.12
C THR A 245 11.16 -23.40 11.99
N PHE A 246 11.54 -22.15 12.30
CA PHE A 246 11.77 -21.14 11.27
C PHE A 246 12.86 -21.56 10.27
N ARG A 247 13.96 -22.14 10.79
CA ARG A 247 15.06 -22.66 9.97
C ARG A 247 14.64 -23.88 9.16
N GLU A 248 13.86 -24.79 9.74
CA GLU A 248 13.34 -25.97 9.03
C GLU A 248 12.41 -25.55 7.88
N ASN A 249 11.50 -24.61 8.11
CA ASN A 249 10.63 -24.06 7.09
C ASN A 249 11.44 -23.43 5.94
N TYR A 250 12.42 -22.59 6.26
CA TYR A 250 13.30 -21.96 5.25
C TYR A 250 14.16 -22.97 4.49
N ALA A 251 14.63 -24.04 5.16
CA ALA A 251 15.38 -25.10 4.50
C ALA A 251 14.50 -25.96 3.57
N GLN A 252 13.20 -26.06 3.85
CA GLN A 252 12.23 -26.71 2.95
C GLN A 252 11.87 -25.80 1.77
N ASP A 253 11.70 -24.51 2.00
CA ASP A 253 11.37 -23.51 0.99
C ASP A 253 12.15 -22.21 1.19
N ALA A 254 13.27 -22.07 0.47
CA ALA A 254 14.11 -20.88 0.51
C ALA A 254 13.48 -19.64 -0.14
N THR A 255 12.30 -19.76 -0.76
CA THR A 255 11.56 -18.62 -1.32
C THR A 255 10.67 -17.92 -0.27
N LEU A 256 10.61 -18.44 0.96
CA LEU A 256 9.92 -17.82 2.09
C LEU A 256 10.53 -16.45 2.38
N ASP A 257 9.68 -15.43 2.56
CA ASP A 257 10.08 -14.16 3.16
C ASP A 257 9.98 -14.25 4.70
N PHE A 258 9.87 -13.12 5.40
CA PHE A 258 9.76 -13.06 6.84
C PHE A 258 8.68 -13.99 7.38
N GLN A 259 9.10 -14.82 8.34
CA GLN A 259 8.25 -15.66 9.16
C GLN A 259 8.20 -15.07 10.55
N TYR A 260 7.02 -15.04 11.18
CA TYR A 260 6.91 -14.40 12.48
C TYR A 260 5.78 -14.96 13.35
N MET A 261 5.87 -14.61 14.63
CA MET A 261 4.81 -14.73 15.60
C MET A 261 4.63 -13.37 16.28
N CYS A 262 3.41 -12.81 16.21
CA CYS A 262 3.02 -11.70 17.08
C CYS A 262 2.32 -12.27 18.31
N SER A 263 2.83 -11.93 19.49
CA SER A 263 2.25 -12.30 20.77
C SER A 263 1.10 -11.36 21.14
N ALA A 264 0.07 -11.89 21.80
CA ALA A 264 -0.99 -11.07 22.40
C ALA A 264 -0.45 -10.08 23.44
N GLN A 265 0.76 -10.31 23.97
CA GLN A 265 1.48 -9.41 24.88
C GLN A 265 2.11 -8.19 24.19
N GLY A 266 2.10 -8.10 22.84
CA GLY A 266 2.54 -6.92 22.09
C GLY A 266 4.02 -6.92 21.68
N PHE A 267 4.58 -8.10 21.41
CA PHE A 267 5.88 -8.23 20.75
C PHE A 267 5.79 -9.12 19.51
N LEU A 268 6.64 -8.85 18.53
CA LEU A 268 6.78 -9.58 17.27
C LEU A 268 8.16 -10.26 17.24
N ARG A 269 8.18 -11.60 17.25
CA ARG A 269 9.40 -12.37 16.98
C ARG A 269 9.41 -12.75 15.50
N HIS A 270 10.47 -12.41 14.77
CA HIS A 270 10.59 -12.68 13.34
C HIS A 270 11.92 -13.35 12.98
N TYR A 271 11.88 -14.07 11.85
CA TYR A 271 13.01 -14.73 11.23
C TYR A 271 13.02 -14.44 9.71
N PRO A 272 14.19 -14.15 9.11
CA PRO A 272 15.52 -14.04 9.74
C PRO A 272 15.65 -12.81 10.64
N ALA A 273 16.69 -12.78 11.48
CA ALA A 273 16.94 -11.61 12.32
C ALA A 273 17.37 -10.43 11.45
N ALA A 274 16.74 -9.27 11.61
CA ALA A 274 17.01 -8.08 10.81
C ALA A 274 17.01 -6.83 11.68
N LEU A 275 17.76 -5.82 11.25
CA LEU A 275 17.66 -4.48 11.85
C LEU A 275 16.33 -3.87 11.43
N TRP A 276 15.53 -3.45 12.42
CA TRP A 276 14.20 -2.88 12.19
C TRP A 276 14.23 -1.75 11.16
N GLN A 277 15.14 -0.79 11.34
CA GLN A 277 15.35 0.34 10.41
C GLN A 277 15.74 -0.08 8.98
N ASN A 278 16.41 -1.22 8.79
CA ASN A 278 16.80 -1.67 7.45
C ASN A 278 15.67 -2.42 6.74
N MET A 279 14.68 -2.95 7.47
CA MET A 279 13.50 -3.56 6.86
C MET A 279 12.58 -2.51 6.21
N TYR A 280 12.78 -1.23 6.54
CA TYR A 280 11.92 -0.14 6.10
C TYR A 280 12.77 1.00 5.53
N LYS A 281 12.59 1.30 4.24
CA LYS A 281 13.29 2.41 3.57
C LYS A 281 12.94 3.80 4.13
N LEU A 282 11.99 3.91 5.06
CA LEU A 282 11.63 5.15 5.75
C LEU A 282 12.50 5.36 6.98
N LYS A 283 13.38 6.37 6.92
CA LYS A 283 13.90 7.03 8.12
C LYS A 283 12.80 7.98 8.63
N THR A 284 12.02 7.54 9.60
CA THR A 284 10.95 8.37 10.19
C THR A 284 11.04 8.35 11.70
N ASP A 285 10.75 9.48 12.34
CA ASP A 285 10.56 9.56 13.80
C ASP A 285 9.39 8.67 14.30
N GLY A 286 8.59 8.13 13.37
CA GLY A 286 7.53 7.13 13.60
C GLY A 286 8.00 5.67 13.67
N GLU A 287 9.31 5.40 13.55
CA GLU A 287 9.92 4.06 13.74
C GLU A 287 9.48 3.35 15.03
N TYR A 288 9.03 4.14 16.01
CA TYR A 288 8.57 3.67 17.30
C TYR A 288 7.06 3.29 17.34
N LEU A 289 6.20 3.68 16.38
CA LEU A 289 4.73 3.43 16.49
C LEU A 289 4.27 2.08 15.88
N TYR A 290 5.14 1.08 15.79
CA TYR A 290 4.73 -0.23 15.27
C TYR A 290 4.15 -1.12 16.37
N ASP A 291 2.93 -1.61 16.17
CA ASP A 291 2.34 -2.68 16.96
C ASP A 291 1.80 -3.77 16.02
N CYS A 292 2.29 -5.00 16.19
CA CYS A 292 1.87 -6.13 15.36
C CYS A 292 0.41 -6.52 15.58
N ARG A 293 -0.19 -6.20 16.74
CA ARG A 293 -1.57 -6.54 17.10
C ARG A 293 -2.61 -5.72 16.33
N LEU A 294 -2.22 -4.54 15.86
CA LEU A 294 -3.07 -3.66 15.05
C LEU A 294 -2.98 -3.95 13.55
N ARG A 295 -2.15 -4.92 13.13
CA ARG A 295 -1.95 -5.21 11.71
C ARG A 295 -3.11 -6.04 11.16
N PRO A 296 -3.53 -5.82 9.88
CA PRO A 296 -4.66 -6.53 9.28
C PRO A 296 -4.54 -8.05 9.41
N TRP A 297 -3.35 -8.60 9.15
CA TRP A 297 -3.10 -10.04 9.25
C TRP A 297 -3.30 -10.59 10.67
N TYR A 298 -3.04 -9.81 11.72
CA TYR A 298 -3.26 -10.21 13.11
C TYR A 298 -4.76 -10.16 13.44
N VAL A 299 -5.40 -9.02 13.17
CA VAL A 299 -6.82 -8.80 13.53
C VAL A 299 -7.74 -9.75 12.77
N SER A 300 -7.50 -9.96 11.48
CA SER A 300 -8.28 -10.91 10.67
C SER A 300 -8.08 -12.36 11.14
N ALA A 301 -6.91 -12.71 11.68
CA ALA A 301 -6.63 -14.05 12.20
C ALA A 301 -7.09 -14.26 13.65
N SER A 302 -7.18 -13.18 14.44
CA SER A 302 -7.57 -13.24 15.85
C SER A 302 -9.08 -13.24 16.04
N GLY A 303 -9.85 -12.66 15.11
CA GLY A 303 -11.31 -12.52 15.19
C GLY A 303 -12.06 -12.96 13.94
N ALA A 304 -13.36 -13.23 14.11
CA ALA A 304 -14.30 -13.37 13.00
C ALA A 304 -14.98 -12.01 12.71
N PRO A 305 -15.51 -11.77 11.50
CA PRO A 305 -16.16 -10.52 11.12
C PRO A 305 -17.30 -10.10 12.08
N ARG A 306 -17.34 -8.82 12.43
CA ARG A 306 -18.15 -8.26 13.51
C ARG A 306 -19.03 -7.11 13.02
N ASP A 307 -20.22 -6.99 13.60
CA ASP A 307 -21.02 -5.77 13.53
C ASP A 307 -20.80 -4.96 14.80
N VAL A 308 -20.14 -3.80 14.70
CA VAL A 308 -19.82 -2.93 15.83
C VAL A 308 -20.62 -1.63 15.73
N LEU A 309 -21.43 -1.34 16.73
CA LEU A 309 -22.15 -0.08 16.84
C LEU A 309 -21.51 0.78 17.92
N ILE A 310 -20.89 1.89 17.53
CA ILE A 310 -20.27 2.83 18.47
C ILE A 310 -21.29 3.89 18.83
N LEU A 311 -21.60 4.03 20.12
CA LEU A 311 -22.52 5.03 20.65
C LEU A 311 -21.72 6.12 21.35
N LEU A 312 -21.77 7.33 20.79
CA LEU A 312 -21.12 8.52 21.33
C LEU A 312 -22.14 9.42 22.02
N ASP A 313 -21.98 9.60 23.33
CA ASP A 313 -22.75 10.55 24.09
C ASP A 313 -22.45 12.00 23.64
N ALA A 314 -23.51 12.73 23.31
CA ALA A 314 -23.48 14.11 22.85
C ALA A 314 -24.26 15.05 23.76
N SER A 315 -24.48 14.66 25.01
CA SER A 315 -25.06 15.51 26.04
C SER A 315 -24.21 16.74 26.33
N GLY A 316 -24.80 17.76 26.95
CA GLY A 316 -24.10 18.98 27.34
C GLY A 316 -22.92 18.74 28.31
N SER A 317 -22.93 17.66 29.10
CA SER A 317 -21.87 17.32 30.04
C SER A 317 -20.60 16.78 29.37
N MET A 318 -20.73 16.26 28.14
CA MET A 318 -19.61 15.82 27.31
C MET A 318 -18.79 16.98 26.71
N ASN A 319 -19.22 18.23 26.83
CA ASN A 319 -18.54 19.41 26.25
C ASN A 319 -17.26 19.82 27.04
N SER A 320 -16.33 18.88 27.19
CA SER A 320 -15.10 18.95 27.99
C SER A 320 -13.98 18.08 27.38
N SER A 321 -12.94 17.76 28.16
CA SER A 321 -11.93 16.73 27.87
C SER A 321 -12.54 15.40 27.41
N ASN A 322 -13.71 15.04 27.94
CA ASN A 322 -14.39 13.77 27.65
C ASN A 322 -14.71 13.59 26.16
N LEU A 323 -15.16 14.63 25.46
CA LEU A 323 -15.43 14.54 24.01
C LEU A 323 -14.16 14.26 23.22
N VAL A 324 -13.03 14.88 23.59
CA VAL A 324 -11.75 14.66 22.91
C VAL A 324 -11.27 13.22 23.11
N ILE A 325 -11.37 12.69 24.33
CA ILE A 325 -11.03 11.30 24.64
C ILE A 325 -11.97 10.35 23.89
N ALA A 326 -13.28 10.66 23.81
CA ALA A 326 -14.24 9.85 23.08
C ALA A 326 -13.96 9.83 21.56
N GLU A 327 -13.58 10.96 20.98
CA GLU A 327 -13.17 11.06 19.57
C GLU A 327 -11.87 10.27 19.31
N GLN A 328 -10.87 10.39 20.18
CA GLN A 328 -9.62 9.63 20.08
C GLN A 328 -9.87 8.12 20.22
N PHE A 329 -10.72 7.72 21.16
CA PHE A 329 -11.12 6.34 21.34
C PHE A 329 -11.86 5.80 20.10
N THR A 330 -12.80 6.58 19.56
CA THR A 330 -13.55 6.20 18.36
C THR A 330 -12.60 6.02 17.18
N LEU A 331 -11.64 6.92 16.99
CA LEU A 331 -10.61 6.80 15.96
C LEU A 331 -9.75 5.56 16.14
N ALA A 332 -9.30 5.29 17.37
CA ALA A 332 -8.47 4.13 17.68
C ALA A 332 -9.23 2.81 17.44
N LEU A 333 -10.49 2.73 17.85
CA LEU A 333 -11.34 1.57 17.59
C LEU A 333 -11.61 1.38 16.09
N LEU A 334 -11.99 2.44 15.36
CA LEU A 334 -12.20 2.37 13.91
C LEU A 334 -10.93 1.94 13.15
N SER A 335 -9.76 2.35 13.62
CA SER A 335 -8.48 1.97 13.01
C SER A 335 -8.08 0.52 13.31
N ALA A 336 -8.62 -0.06 14.37
CA ALA A 336 -8.35 -1.44 14.77
C ALA A 336 -9.35 -2.46 14.15
N LEU A 337 -10.46 -1.99 13.58
CA LEU A 337 -11.39 -2.81 12.82
C LEU A 337 -10.85 -3.08 11.40
N THR A 338 -11.28 -4.19 10.83
CA THR A 338 -10.90 -4.61 9.47
C THR A 338 -11.99 -4.24 8.46
N ASP A 339 -11.67 -4.24 7.17
CA ASP A 339 -12.67 -3.91 6.13
C ASP A 339 -13.79 -4.99 6.03
N ASP A 340 -13.61 -6.16 6.65
CA ASP A 340 -14.66 -7.19 6.78
C ASP A 340 -15.68 -6.86 7.88
N ASP A 341 -15.29 -6.05 8.86
CA ASP A 341 -16.16 -5.62 9.94
C ASP A 341 -17.14 -4.56 9.44
N GLN A 342 -18.37 -4.60 9.93
CA GLN A 342 -19.37 -3.57 9.68
C GLN A 342 -19.46 -2.66 10.90
N VAL A 343 -19.47 -1.36 10.67
CA VAL A 343 -19.48 -0.35 11.71
C VAL A 343 -20.49 0.74 11.42
N ASN A 344 -21.01 1.34 12.48
CA ASN A 344 -21.66 2.63 12.42
C ASN A 344 -21.37 3.39 13.71
N VAL A 345 -21.29 4.71 13.62
CA VAL A 345 -21.12 5.59 14.77
C VAL A 345 -22.42 6.35 14.92
N LEU A 346 -23.11 6.16 16.05
CA LEU A 346 -24.31 6.90 16.39
C LEU A 346 -23.98 7.91 17.47
N ARG A 347 -24.34 9.15 17.21
CA ARG A 347 -24.31 10.22 18.19
C ARG A 347 -25.67 10.31 18.84
N PHE A 348 -25.71 10.42 20.17
CA PHE A 348 -26.99 10.46 20.88
C PHE A 348 -27.07 11.54 21.95
N ASN A 349 -28.25 12.13 22.08
CA ASN A 349 -28.67 12.95 23.21
C ASN A 349 -30.17 12.70 23.49
N VAL A 350 -31.05 13.60 23.06
CA VAL A 350 -32.49 13.39 22.93
C VAL A 350 -32.83 12.67 21.62
N VAL A 351 -32.02 12.87 20.58
CA VAL A 351 -32.14 12.24 19.26
C VAL A 351 -30.97 11.28 19.04
N VAL A 352 -31.20 10.21 18.29
CA VAL A 352 -30.17 9.24 17.89
C VAL A 352 -29.98 9.34 16.39
N GLU A 353 -28.80 9.76 15.95
CA GLU A 353 -28.48 9.88 14.53
C GLU A 353 -27.01 9.57 14.27
N SER A 354 -26.72 9.06 13.07
CA SER A 354 -25.34 8.96 12.58
C SER A 354 -24.85 10.36 12.17
N PRO A 355 -23.54 10.66 12.36
CA PRO A 355 -22.91 11.87 11.83
C PRO A 355 -23.12 12.04 10.32
N ILE A 356 -23.27 10.92 9.60
CA ILE A 356 -23.56 10.89 8.17
C ILE A 356 -25.01 10.41 7.97
N PRO A 357 -25.91 11.28 7.45
CA PRO A 357 -27.35 10.97 7.37
C PRO A 357 -27.69 9.69 6.59
N CYS A 358 -26.91 9.34 5.55
CA CYS A 358 -27.16 8.14 4.76
C CYS A 358 -26.80 6.83 5.48
N PHE A 359 -26.18 6.90 6.66
CA PHE A 359 -25.83 5.74 7.49
C PHE A 359 -26.84 5.50 8.63
N ASN A 360 -27.87 6.33 8.81
CA ASN A 360 -28.80 6.21 9.94
C ASN A 360 -29.40 4.80 10.10
N GLU A 361 -29.72 4.12 8.99
CA GLU A 361 -30.44 2.85 8.99
C GLU A 361 -29.61 1.61 8.61
N LYS A 362 -28.28 1.72 8.54
CA LYS A 362 -27.41 0.62 8.13
C LYS A 362 -26.03 0.71 8.78
N LEU A 363 -25.35 -0.43 8.87
CA LEU A 363 -23.90 -0.44 9.11
C LEU A 363 -23.17 -0.44 7.77
N VAL A 364 -21.95 0.10 7.77
CA VAL A 364 -21.08 0.17 6.59
C VAL A 364 -19.76 -0.53 6.87
N PRO A 365 -19.03 -1.04 5.86
CA PRO A 365 -17.71 -1.62 6.09
C PRO A 365 -16.79 -0.64 6.80
N ALA A 366 -16.01 -1.11 7.77
CA ALA A 366 -15.07 -0.32 8.58
C ALA A 366 -13.79 0.04 7.82
N ASN A 367 -13.93 0.35 6.53
CA ASN A 367 -12.83 0.69 5.66
C ASN A 367 -12.32 2.11 5.93
N HIS A 368 -11.08 2.37 5.53
CA HIS A 368 -10.41 3.65 5.76
C HIS A 368 -11.24 4.86 5.29
N VAL A 369 -11.89 4.75 4.13
CA VAL A 369 -12.68 5.83 3.52
C VAL A 369 -13.91 6.16 4.36
N ASN A 370 -14.67 5.16 4.80
CA ASN A 370 -15.85 5.34 5.63
C ASN A 370 -15.47 5.85 7.02
N SER A 371 -14.43 5.27 7.62
CA SER A 371 -13.91 5.66 8.94
C SER A 371 -13.45 7.12 8.93
N ALA A 372 -12.68 7.54 7.93
CA ALA A 372 -12.25 8.92 7.78
C ALA A 372 -13.44 9.88 7.56
N ALA A 373 -14.44 9.47 6.76
CA ALA A 373 -15.65 10.27 6.54
C ALA A 373 -16.46 10.47 7.83
N MET A 374 -16.65 9.42 8.63
CA MET A 374 -17.34 9.51 9.92
C MET A 374 -16.59 10.43 10.90
N MET A 375 -15.27 10.28 11.00
CA MET A 375 -14.43 11.12 11.86
C MET A 375 -14.41 12.59 11.42
N ALA A 376 -14.43 12.86 10.11
CA ALA A 376 -14.52 14.22 9.58
C ALA A 376 -15.89 14.87 9.91
N ALA A 377 -16.97 14.09 9.86
CA ALA A 377 -18.31 14.57 10.21
C ALA A 377 -18.43 14.89 11.72
N LEU A 378 -17.76 14.13 12.59
CA LEU A 378 -17.78 14.33 14.05
C LEU A 378 -17.16 15.67 14.48
N LYS A 379 -16.05 16.10 13.85
CA LYS A 379 -15.30 17.33 14.22
C LYS A 379 -16.14 18.62 14.25
N HIS A 380 -17.27 18.66 13.54
CA HIS A 380 -18.09 19.86 13.40
C HIS A 380 -19.34 19.87 14.29
N GLN A 381 -19.55 18.84 15.12
CA GLN A 381 -20.79 18.65 15.88
C GLN A 381 -20.65 19.01 17.37
N LYS A 382 -21.58 19.81 17.90
CA LYS A 382 -21.57 20.28 19.30
C LYS A 382 -22.38 19.38 20.21
N ALA A 383 -21.92 19.20 21.44
CA ALA A 383 -22.61 18.43 22.48
C ALA A 383 -23.62 19.33 23.22
N VAL A 384 -24.90 18.93 23.22
CA VAL A 384 -26.04 19.72 23.69
C VAL A 384 -27.15 18.83 24.25
N ASN A 385 -27.99 19.39 25.12
CA ASN A 385 -29.14 18.75 25.76
C ASN A 385 -28.79 17.61 26.73
N GLU A 386 -29.83 16.98 27.28
CA GLU A 386 -29.77 15.77 28.10
C GLU A 386 -29.80 14.49 27.25
N THR A 387 -29.56 13.35 27.90
CA THR A 387 -29.52 12.02 27.27
C THR A 387 -30.75 11.19 27.63
N LYS A 388 -31.35 10.52 26.64
CA LYS A 388 -32.44 9.53 26.84
C LYS A 388 -32.00 8.12 26.44
N MET A 389 -31.26 7.45 27.34
CA MET A 389 -30.60 6.17 27.05
C MET A 389 -31.57 5.04 26.65
N ASP A 390 -32.80 5.02 27.18
CA ASP A 390 -33.83 4.05 26.79
C ASP A 390 -34.06 4.01 25.27
N ASN A 391 -34.15 5.21 24.67
CA ASN A 391 -34.36 5.35 23.23
C ASN A 391 -33.12 4.92 22.46
N VAL A 392 -31.93 5.22 22.99
CA VAL A 392 -30.64 4.88 22.39
C VAL A 392 -30.47 3.37 22.29
N LEU A 393 -30.64 2.66 23.40
CA LEU A 393 -30.49 1.20 23.44
C LEU A 393 -31.56 0.51 22.58
N THR A 394 -32.81 0.99 22.64
CA THR A 394 -33.90 0.45 21.80
C THR A 394 -33.62 0.63 20.30
N TYR A 395 -33.16 1.82 19.89
CA TYR A 395 -32.79 2.09 18.50
C TYR A 395 -31.60 1.23 18.05
N SER A 396 -30.58 1.12 18.90
CA SER A 396 -29.35 0.38 18.64
C SER A 396 -29.61 -1.10 18.41
N VAL A 397 -30.39 -1.73 19.29
CA VAL A 397 -30.76 -3.14 19.16
C VAL A 397 -31.66 -3.37 17.95
N HIS A 398 -32.57 -2.44 17.65
CA HIS A 398 -33.38 -2.51 16.43
C HIS A 398 -32.52 -2.47 15.16
N LEU A 399 -31.53 -1.57 15.10
CA LEU A 399 -30.61 -1.43 13.98
C LEU A 399 -29.78 -2.71 13.77
N LEU A 400 -29.20 -3.26 14.84
CA LEU A 400 -28.41 -4.50 14.76
C LEU A 400 -29.26 -5.71 14.36
N ASN A 401 -30.50 -5.80 14.85
CA ASN A 401 -31.44 -6.86 14.46
C ASN A 401 -31.88 -6.73 12.98
N LYS A 402 -32.01 -5.50 12.46
CA LYS A 402 -32.26 -5.25 11.04
C LYS A 402 -31.07 -5.68 10.19
N GLN A 403 -29.85 -5.34 10.61
CA GLN A 403 -28.60 -5.71 9.95
C GLN A 403 -28.45 -7.23 9.82
N ARG A 404 -28.74 -7.98 10.90
CA ARG A 404 -28.66 -9.45 10.91
C ARG A 404 -29.53 -10.13 9.83
N LYS A 405 -30.62 -9.48 9.40
CA LYS A 405 -31.57 -10.00 8.40
C LYS A 405 -31.29 -9.52 6.98
N ALA A 406 -30.30 -8.65 6.78
CA ALA A 406 -29.96 -8.13 5.45
C ALA A 406 -29.35 -9.24 4.57
N LYS A 407 -29.82 -9.35 3.32
CA LYS A 407 -29.38 -10.38 2.37
C LYS A 407 -28.10 -10.02 1.61
N ASP A 408 -27.80 -8.73 1.50
CA ASP A 408 -26.70 -8.21 0.68
C ASP A 408 -25.41 -7.97 1.49
N THR A 409 -25.40 -8.34 2.77
CA THR A 409 -24.25 -8.19 3.66
C THR A 409 -23.78 -9.56 4.14
N PRO A 410 -22.46 -9.77 4.29
CA PRO A 410 -21.95 -10.97 4.94
C PRO A 410 -22.61 -11.13 6.31
N THR A 411 -23.04 -12.35 6.64
CA THR A 411 -23.61 -12.62 7.96
C THR A 411 -22.53 -12.42 9.02
N SER A 412 -22.69 -11.44 9.90
CA SER A 412 -21.77 -11.19 11.00
C SER A 412 -21.80 -12.34 11.99
N CYS A 413 -20.63 -12.72 12.51
CA CYS A 413 -20.52 -13.76 13.52
C CYS A 413 -20.85 -13.24 14.92
N GLN A 414 -20.64 -11.94 15.15
CA GLN A 414 -20.82 -11.28 16.44
C GLN A 414 -21.38 -9.88 16.25
N GLN A 415 -22.25 -9.46 17.17
CA GLN A 415 -22.74 -8.08 17.23
C GLN A 415 -22.38 -7.46 18.57
N ALA A 416 -21.88 -6.23 18.54
CA ALA A 416 -21.41 -5.51 19.72
C ALA A 416 -21.88 -4.06 19.71
N ILE A 417 -22.24 -3.56 20.89
CA ILE A 417 -22.47 -2.15 21.15
C ILE A 417 -21.33 -1.65 22.02
N VAL A 418 -20.62 -0.61 21.57
CA VAL A 418 -19.57 0.08 22.34
C VAL A 418 -20.08 1.46 22.71
N MET A 419 -20.37 1.68 23.98
CA MET A 419 -20.97 2.90 24.49
C MET A 419 -19.93 3.76 25.23
N LEU A 420 -19.81 5.01 24.80
CA LEU A 420 -18.94 6.04 25.36
C LEU A 420 -19.82 7.10 26.01
N THR A 421 -19.83 7.17 27.34
CA THR A 421 -20.67 8.11 28.10
C THR A 421 -19.98 8.52 29.40
N ASP A 422 -20.32 9.71 29.90
CA ASP A 422 -19.83 10.21 31.18
C ASP A 422 -20.72 9.80 32.36
N SER A 423 -21.97 9.35 32.11
CA SER A 423 -22.90 9.01 33.17
C SER A 423 -24.02 8.06 32.71
N LEU A 424 -24.38 7.12 33.58
CA LEU A 424 -25.56 6.26 33.46
C LEU A 424 -26.41 6.44 34.73
N TYR A 425 -27.57 7.07 34.59
CA TYR A 425 -28.43 7.42 35.73
C TYR A 425 -29.29 6.25 36.25
N ASP A 426 -29.60 5.28 35.39
CA ASP A 426 -30.51 4.17 35.68
C ASP A 426 -29.87 2.81 35.38
N ASN A 427 -30.49 1.75 35.91
CA ASN A 427 -30.09 0.37 35.63
C ASN A 427 -30.81 -0.16 34.37
N TYR A 428 -30.08 -0.28 33.26
CA TYR A 428 -30.62 -0.72 31.97
C TYR A 428 -30.60 -2.25 31.76
N THR A 429 -30.20 -3.05 32.76
CA THR A 429 -30.17 -4.52 32.63
C THR A 429 -31.54 -5.10 32.27
N GLU A 430 -32.62 -4.67 32.93
CA GLU A 430 -33.98 -5.15 32.64
C GLU A 430 -34.45 -4.74 31.23
N LEU A 431 -34.11 -3.53 30.79
CA LEU A 431 -34.41 -3.06 29.45
C LEU A 431 -33.72 -3.95 28.41
N MET A 432 -32.44 -4.25 28.59
CA MET A 432 -31.67 -5.12 27.71
C MET A 432 -32.28 -6.52 27.61
N HIS A 433 -32.77 -7.11 28.72
CA HIS A 433 -33.48 -8.41 28.68
C HIS A 433 -34.79 -8.36 27.89
N ARG A 434 -35.45 -7.21 27.85
CA ARG A 434 -36.67 -7.03 27.07
C ARG A 434 -36.40 -6.88 25.58
N ILE A 435 -35.37 -6.13 25.20
CA ILE A 435 -35.10 -5.78 23.79
C ILE A 435 -34.22 -6.79 23.07
N ASP A 436 -33.32 -7.49 23.78
CA ASP A 436 -32.50 -8.60 23.28
C ASP A 436 -32.63 -9.79 24.26
N PRO A 437 -33.75 -10.55 24.18
CA PRO A 437 -34.00 -11.67 25.09
C PRO A 437 -33.01 -12.82 24.90
N ASP A 438 -32.46 -12.97 23.70
CA ASP A 438 -31.52 -14.05 23.35
C ASP A 438 -30.10 -13.82 23.89
N GLY A 439 -29.79 -12.60 24.38
CA GLY A 439 -28.44 -12.27 24.85
C GLY A 439 -27.41 -12.25 23.72
N SER A 440 -27.85 -11.97 22.50
CA SER A 440 -27.02 -12.13 21.30
C SER A 440 -26.10 -10.95 21.03
N ILE A 441 -26.37 -9.80 21.65
CA ILE A 441 -25.61 -8.55 21.47
C ILE A 441 -24.76 -8.29 22.71
N ARG A 442 -23.45 -8.12 22.50
CA ARG A 442 -22.51 -7.78 23.58
C ARG A 442 -22.52 -6.29 23.88
N LEU A 443 -22.44 -5.92 25.16
CA LEU A 443 -22.46 -4.52 25.59
C LEU A 443 -21.13 -4.11 26.25
N PHE A 444 -20.41 -3.23 25.60
CA PHE A 444 -19.19 -2.60 26.11
C PHE A 444 -19.53 -1.19 26.59
N VAL A 445 -19.14 -0.86 27.82
CA VAL A 445 -19.41 0.47 28.40
C VAL A 445 -18.12 1.07 28.89
N LEU A 446 -17.70 2.18 28.26
CA LEU A 446 -16.55 2.94 28.70
C LEU A 446 -17.01 4.24 29.35
N TRP A 447 -16.67 4.36 30.62
CA TRP A 447 -17.05 5.49 31.45
C TRP A 447 -16.00 6.60 31.35
N LEU A 448 -16.38 7.72 30.76
CA LEU A 448 -15.52 8.89 30.57
C LEU A 448 -15.63 9.84 31.77
N HIS A 449 -14.55 9.99 32.53
CA HIS A 449 -14.55 10.93 33.65
C HIS A 449 -13.16 11.49 33.92
N ASP A 450 -13.10 12.72 34.41
CA ASP A 450 -11.84 13.28 34.89
C ASP A 450 -11.38 12.56 36.18
N ARG A 451 -10.09 12.67 36.53
CA ARG A 451 -9.50 12.07 37.76
C ARG A 451 -10.25 12.46 39.05
N PHE A 452 -10.92 13.61 39.05
CA PHE A 452 -11.73 14.13 40.16
C PHE A 452 -13.24 14.12 39.86
N GLY A 453 -13.67 13.36 38.85
CA GLY A 453 -15.06 13.25 38.42
C GLY A 453 -15.99 12.84 39.56
N VAL A 454 -17.25 13.26 39.47
CA VAL A 454 -18.27 12.96 40.48
C VAL A 454 -18.48 11.45 40.53
N ARG A 455 -18.27 10.84 41.70
CA ARG A 455 -18.57 9.42 41.95
C ARG A 455 -20.08 9.24 41.99
N ASP A 456 -20.69 9.03 40.84
CA ASP A 456 -22.08 8.63 40.71
C ASP A 456 -22.21 7.09 40.71
N ASN A 457 -23.43 6.59 40.55
CA ASN A 457 -23.70 5.15 40.48
C ASN A 457 -23.35 4.54 39.10
N THR A 458 -22.75 5.30 38.18
CA THR A 458 -22.44 4.85 36.82
C THR A 458 -21.58 3.59 36.84
N ARG A 459 -20.55 3.54 37.69
CA ARG A 459 -19.72 2.34 37.85
C ARG A 459 -20.52 1.07 38.17
N LEU A 460 -21.53 1.19 39.04
CA LEU A 460 -22.37 0.04 39.42
C LEU A 460 -23.30 -0.37 38.27
N TYR A 461 -23.99 0.60 37.66
CA TYR A 461 -24.96 0.32 36.60
C TYR A 461 -24.29 -0.12 35.30
N ALA A 462 -23.23 0.57 34.87
CA ALA A 462 -22.41 0.23 33.70
C ALA A 462 -21.77 -1.14 33.87
N GLY A 463 -21.14 -1.40 35.03
CA GLY A 463 -20.51 -2.68 35.33
C GLY A 463 -21.52 -3.83 35.30
N SER A 464 -22.70 -3.63 35.90
CA SER A 464 -23.76 -4.65 35.91
C SER A 464 -24.32 -4.92 34.51
N ALA A 465 -24.60 -3.86 33.74
CA ALA A 465 -25.15 -3.98 32.39
C ALA A 465 -24.17 -4.66 31.41
N ALA A 466 -22.88 -4.32 31.49
CA ALA A 466 -21.85 -4.94 30.66
C ALA A 466 -21.60 -6.41 31.04
N CYS A 467 -21.60 -6.74 32.34
CA CYS A 467 -21.39 -8.10 32.84
C CYS A 467 -22.50 -9.06 32.39
N GLU A 468 -23.77 -8.64 32.49
CA GLU A 468 -24.94 -9.43 32.06
C GLU A 468 -25.00 -9.66 30.54
N ARG A 469 -24.18 -8.95 29.75
CA ARG A 469 -24.16 -9.01 28.29
C ARG A 469 -22.83 -9.49 27.72
N ASP A 470 -22.09 -10.28 28.49
CA ASP A 470 -20.79 -10.85 28.09
C ASP A 470 -19.81 -9.81 27.51
N GLY A 471 -19.90 -8.58 28.01
CA GLY A 471 -19.16 -7.43 27.53
C GLY A 471 -17.94 -7.11 28.39
N TYR A 472 -17.56 -5.83 28.37
CA TYR A 472 -16.46 -5.31 29.18
C TYR A 472 -16.74 -3.86 29.59
N TYR A 473 -16.38 -3.56 30.83
CA TYR A 473 -16.52 -2.24 31.44
C TYR A 473 -15.13 -1.70 31.75
N ALA A 474 -14.89 -0.44 31.37
CA ALA A 474 -13.63 0.24 31.68
C ALA A 474 -13.86 1.71 32.00
N GLU A 475 -12.94 2.27 32.79
CA GLU A 475 -12.88 3.68 33.14
C GLU A 475 -11.85 4.35 32.20
N LEU A 476 -12.24 5.41 31.51
CA LEU A 476 -11.38 6.20 30.64
C LEU A 476 -11.14 7.57 31.27
N VAL A 477 -9.98 7.72 31.90
CA VAL A 477 -9.59 8.95 32.60
C VAL A 477 -8.64 9.80 31.77
N THR A 478 -7.75 9.15 31.02
CA THR A 478 -6.77 9.84 30.17
C THR A 478 -6.77 9.25 28.76
N ASP A 479 -6.27 10.01 27.81
CA ASP A 479 -6.06 9.58 26.43
C ASP A 479 -5.03 8.45 26.30
N SER A 480 -4.14 8.31 27.28
CA SER A 480 -3.11 7.27 27.30
C SER A 480 -3.68 5.86 27.48
N ASP A 481 -4.86 5.72 28.10
CA ASP A 481 -5.49 4.42 28.36
C ASP A 481 -6.27 3.89 27.12
N VAL A 482 -6.49 4.74 26.12
CA VAL A 482 -7.37 4.45 24.96
C VAL A 482 -6.93 3.20 24.21
N THR A 483 -5.65 3.09 23.84
CA THR A 483 -5.14 1.96 23.05
C THR A 483 -5.34 0.63 23.79
N GLU A 484 -5.06 0.60 25.10
CA GLU A 484 -5.21 -0.60 25.92
C GLU A 484 -6.68 -1.04 26.03
N GLN A 485 -7.61 -0.09 26.18
CA GLN A 485 -9.04 -0.42 26.28
C GLN A 485 -9.59 -0.93 24.94
N VAL A 486 -9.18 -0.35 23.81
CA VAL A 486 -9.53 -0.89 22.47
C VAL A 486 -9.04 -2.33 22.33
N MET A 487 -7.78 -2.60 22.68
CA MET A 487 -7.21 -3.95 22.64
C MET A 487 -7.96 -4.93 23.55
N SER A 488 -8.39 -4.47 24.73
CA SER A 488 -9.16 -5.28 25.68
C SER A 488 -10.54 -5.66 25.13
N ILE A 489 -11.21 -4.74 24.42
CA ILE A 489 -12.47 -5.03 23.71
C ILE A 489 -12.26 -6.08 22.63
N LEU A 490 -11.22 -5.95 21.80
CA LEU A 490 -10.90 -6.94 20.77
C LEU A 490 -10.66 -8.32 21.41
N ARG A 491 -9.86 -8.42 22.47
CA ARG A 491 -9.59 -9.68 23.20
C ARG A 491 -10.86 -10.37 23.71
N VAL A 492 -11.86 -9.62 24.16
CA VAL A 492 -13.16 -10.20 24.58
C VAL A 492 -13.91 -10.79 23.39
N MET A 493 -13.87 -10.10 22.25
CA MET A 493 -14.49 -10.56 20.99
C MET A 493 -13.77 -11.76 20.37
N GLU A 494 -12.49 -11.99 20.69
CA GLU A 494 -11.70 -13.15 20.23
C GLU A 494 -12.08 -14.47 20.94
N ARG A 495 -12.68 -14.42 22.15
CA ARG A 495 -12.93 -15.62 22.99
C ARG A 495 -13.69 -16.76 22.30
N PRO A 496 -14.77 -16.51 21.52
CA PRO A 496 -15.49 -17.59 20.84
C PRO A 496 -14.65 -18.33 19.80
N LEU A 497 -13.66 -17.66 19.19
CA LEU A 497 -12.74 -18.30 18.25
C LEU A 497 -11.89 -19.37 18.95
N VAL A 498 -11.45 -19.09 20.18
CA VAL A 498 -10.69 -20.05 20.99
C VAL A 498 -11.51 -21.29 21.33
N ALA A 499 -12.84 -21.14 21.51
CA ALA A 499 -13.73 -22.29 21.70
C ALA A 499 -13.77 -23.21 20.47
N GLN A 500 -13.50 -22.68 19.28
CA GLN A 500 -13.46 -23.41 18.01
C GLN A 500 -12.06 -23.96 17.65
N ARG A 501 -11.10 -24.00 18.59
CA ARG A 501 -9.69 -24.42 18.36
C ARG A 501 -9.43 -25.73 17.60
N LYS A 502 -10.44 -26.60 17.46
CA LYS A 502 -10.39 -27.85 16.67
C LYS A 502 -10.51 -27.60 15.15
N HIS A 503 -11.23 -26.56 14.75
CA HIS A 503 -11.42 -26.15 13.35
C HIS A 503 -10.59 -24.88 13.12
N ARG A 504 -9.28 -25.05 12.97
CA ARG A 504 -8.35 -23.92 12.75
C ARG A 504 -8.54 -23.38 11.34
N LEU A 505 -8.78 -22.08 11.23
CA LEU A 505 -8.90 -21.40 9.95
C LEU A 505 -7.56 -20.76 9.60
N ARG A 506 -7.11 -20.98 8.37
CA ARG A 506 -6.05 -20.17 7.76
C ARG A 506 -6.70 -18.90 7.29
N VAL A 507 -6.14 -17.76 7.69
CA VAL A 507 -6.61 -16.45 7.26
C VAL A 507 -5.61 -15.88 6.28
N TYR A 508 -6.15 -15.33 5.21
CA TYR A 508 -5.39 -14.63 4.19
C TYR A 508 -5.65 -13.14 4.39
N SER A 509 -4.58 -12.35 4.45
CA SER A 509 -4.71 -10.92 4.65
C SER A 509 -5.00 -10.20 3.35
N ASP A 510 -5.54 -9.00 3.49
CA ASP A 510 -5.56 -8.01 2.43
C ASP A 510 -4.15 -7.54 2.09
N VAL A 511 -4.01 -6.77 1.01
CA VAL A 511 -2.72 -6.11 0.72
C VAL A 511 -2.45 -5.05 1.77
N TYR A 512 -1.26 -5.11 2.35
CA TYR A 512 -0.77 -4.06 3.22
C TYR A 512 0.70 -3.75 2.94
N ALA A 513 1.13 -2.55 3.28
CA ALA A 513 2.53 -2.16 3.27
C ALA A 513 3.20 -2.66 4.55
N ASN A 514 4.40 -3.24 4.41
CA ASN A 514 5.13 -3.87 5.53
C ASN A 514 5.25 -2.93 6.76
N VAL A 515 5.53 -1.65 6.53
CA VAL A 515 5.34 -0.56 7.50
C VAL A 515 4.52 0.55 6.88
N GLU A 516 3.60 1.05 7.68
CA GLU A 516 2.76 2.20 7.38
C GLU A 516 3.06 3.29 8.39
N ASP A 517 3.18 4.53 7.93
CA ASP A 517 3.09 5.71 8.79
C ASP A 517 1.72 6.36 8.57
N PRO A 518 0.72 6.05 9.43
CA PRO A 518 -0.63 6.56 9.25
C PRO A 518 -0.69 8.09 9.39
N ARG A 519 0.10 8.65 10.32
CA ARG A 519 0.07 10.09 10.65
C ARG A 519 0.69 10.92 9.53
N ARG A 520 1.83 10.49 8.99
CA ARG A 520 2.48 11.15 7.85
C ARG A 520 1.65 10.98 6.58
N SER A 521 1.21 9.77 6.27
CA SER A 521 0.50 9.50 5.01
C SER A 521 -0.77 10.33 4.88
N GLU A 522 -1.64 10.35 5.90
CA GLU A 522 -2.89 11.12 5.86
C GLU A 522 -2.69 12.64 5.92
N TYR A 523 -1.84 13.12 6.82
CA TYR A 523 -1.61 14.55 6.98
C TYR A 523 -0.98 15.16 5.72
N TYR A 524 0.08 14.53 5.20
CA TYR A 524 0.73 15.02 3.97
C TYR A 524 -0.16 14.83 2.75
N TRP A 525 -0.94 13.74 2.66
CA TRP A 525 -1.95 13.59 1.62
C TRP A 525 -3.01 14.70 1.66
N GLN A 526 -3.57 14.99 2.83
CA GLN A 526 -4.55 16.06 3.03
C GLN A 526 -3.97 17.45 2.72
N GLN A 527 -2.65 17.66 2.89
CA GLN A 527 -2.03 18.92 2.49
C GLN A 527 -1.69 18.98 1.00
N LYS A 528 -1.10 17.92 0.44
CA LYS A 528 -0.60 17.88 -0.94
C LYS A 528 -1.73 17.69 -1.96
N GLU A 529 -2.43 16.55 -1.88
CA GLU A 529 -3.44 16.18 -2.88
C GLU A 529 -4.67 17.07 -2.78
N ASN A 530 -5.16 17.35 -1.56
CA ASN A 530 -6.35 18.18 -1.38
C ASN A 530 -6.12 19.62 -1.88
N ALA A 531 -4.93 20.20 -1.68
CA ALA A 531 -4.65 21.56 -2.13
C ALA A 531 -4.62 21.65 -3.66
N GLU A 532 -3.93 20.72 -4.32
CA GLU A 532 -3.85 20.71 -5.79
C GLU A 532 -5.18 20.32 -6.43
N GLN A 533 -5.83 19.26 -5.94
CA GLN A 533 -7.13 18.83 -6.47
C GLN A 533 -8.22 19.86 -6.20
N THR A 534 -8.29 20.44 -5.00
CA THR A 534 -9.26 21.51 -4.71
C THR A 534 -9.02 22.73 -5.59
N PHE A 535 -7.75 23.10 -5.83
CA PHE A 535 -7.41 24.17 -6.76
C PHE A 535 -7.86 23.83 -8.19
N ARG A 536 -7.42 22.69 -8.74
CA ARG A 536 -7.76 22.25 -10.11
C ARG A 536 -9.27 22.08 -10.30
N TYR A 537 -9.94 21.44 -9.34
CA TYR A 537 -11.38 21.23 -9.36
C TYR A 537 -12.15 22.55 -9.24
N GLY A 538 -11.72 23.44 -8.34
CA GLY A 538 -12.28 24.77 -8.19
C GLY A 538 -12.14 25.61 -9.45
N GLU A 539 -10.97 25.60 -10.08
CA GLU A 539 -10.71 26.31 -11.33
C GLU A 539 -11.49 25.70 -12.51
N LEU A 540 -11.57 24.38 -12.60
CA LEU A 540 -12.36 23.67 -13.61
C LEU A 540 -13.86 23.96 -13.48
N ARG A 541 -14.40 24.02 -12.26
CA ARG A 541 -15.79 24.42 -11.99
C ARG A 541 -16.05 25.90 -12.25
N ARG A 542 -15.08 26.78 -11.98
CA ARG A 542 -15.21 28.22 -12.24
C ARG A 542 -15.29 28.50 -13.73
N ASN A 543 -14.38 27.94 -14.53
CA ASN A 543 -14.37 28.11 -15.98
C ASN A 543 -13.51 27.05 -16.68
N LYS A 544 -14.15 25.98 -17.15
CA LYS A 544 -13.50 24.85 -17.84
C LYS A 544 -12.69 25.29 -19.05
N ASP A 545 -13.24 26.15 -19.91
CA ASP A 545 -12.59 26.55 -21.16
C ASP A 545 -11.33 27.40 -20.91
N LYS A 546 -11.38 28.26 -19.88
CA LYS A 546 -10.21 29.03 -19.43
C LYS A 546 -9.16 28.15 -18.76
N PHE A 547 -9.57 27.15 -17.99
CA PHE A 547 -8.66 26.20 -17.38
C PHE A 547 -7.91 25.36 -18.42
N LEU A 548 -8.59 24.97 -19.51
CA LEU A 548 -7.98 24.20 -20.61
C LEU A 548 -7.25 25.07 -21.65
N ALA A 549 -7.23 26.40 -21.50
CA ALA A 549 -6.60 27.31 -22.44
C ALA A 549 -5.07 27.27 -22.33
N THR A 550 -4.39 27.23 -23.48
CA THR A 550 -2.91 27.21 -23.57
C THR A 550 -2.25 28.43 -22.91
N GLU A 551 -2.97 29.54 -22.77
CA GLU A 551 -2.51 30.76 -22.11
C GLU A 551 -2.31 30.60 -20.59
N LYS A 552 -2.93 29.58 -19.97
CA LYS A 552 -2.85 29.31 -18.53
C LYS A 552 -1.67 28.42 -18.14
N LEU A 553 -1.02 27.78 -19.11
CA LEU A 553 0.09 26.83 -18.89
C LEU A 553 1.23 27.43 -18.04
N TYR A 554 1.53 28.72 -18.24
CA TYR A 554 2.55 29.43 -17.47
C TYR A 554 2.09 29.76 -16.05
N GLY A 555 0.81 30.05 -15.85
CA GLY A 555 0.23 30.26 -14.52
C GLY A 555 0.19 28.98 -13.69
N ASP A 556 -0.16 27.86 -14.33
CA ASP A 556 -0.14 26.53 -13.70
C ASP A 556 1.30 26.13 -13.36
N TYR A 557 2.27 26.39 -14.24
CA TYR A 557 3.70 26.21 -13.96
C TYR A 557 4.17 27.04 -12.76
N ILE A 558 3.79 28.33 -12.67
CA ILE A 558 4.13 29.17 -11.52
C ILE A 558 3.49 28.64 -10.23
N HIS A 559 2.24 28.16 -10.31
CA HIS A 559 1.54 27.60 -9.15
C HIS A 559 2.22 26.33 -8.64
N ILE A 560 2.58 25.40 -9.55
CA ILE A 560 3.36 24.20 -9.23
C ILE A 560 4.70 24.60 -8.58
N ARG A 561 5.40 25.57 -9.16
CA ARG A 561 6.67 26.07 -8.62
C ARG A 561 6.52 26.72 -7.24
N GLN A 562 5.38 27.36 -6.96
CA GLN A 562 5.10 27.90 -5.64
C GLN A 562 4.86 26.78 -4.62
N LEU A 563 4.07 25.76 -4.96
CA LEU A 563 3.87 24.58 -4.13
C LEU A 563 5.21 23.90 -3.79
N ASP A 564 6.09 23.79 -4.79
CA ASP A 564 7.45 23.26 -4.65
C ASP A 564 8.31 24.08 -3.67
N ASN A 565 8.33 25.40 -3.81
CA ASN A 565 9.07 26.30 -2.91
C ASN A 565 8.57 26.29 -1.45
N TYR A 566 7.29 25.98 -1.21
CA TYR A 566 6.73 25.88 0.14
C TYR A 566 6.96 24.50 0.80
N GLY A 567 7.65 23.58 0.11
CA GLY A 567 7.88 22.21 0.59
C GLY A 567 6.64 21.33 0.50
N HIS A 568 5.67 21.69 -0.35
CA HIS A 568 4.52 20.83 -0.64
C HIS A 568 4.83 19.80 -1.75
N TYR A 569 5.93 19.97 -2.49
CA TYR A 569 6.55 18.92 -3.31
C TYR A 569 7.87 18.52 -2.64
N TYR A 570 8.05 17.22 -2.40
CA TYR A 570 9.33 16.64 -1.99
C TYR A 570 9.77 15.70 -3.11
N GLU A 571 10.47 16.21 -4.13
CA GLU A 571 11.29 15.35 -5.00
C GLU A 571 12.58 15.04 -4.25
N GLY A 572 12.54 14.10 -3.32
CA GLY A 572 13.65 13.82 -2.40
C GLY A 572 14.16 12.40 -2.49
N GLU A 573 13.28 11.42 -2.23
CA GLU A 573 13.58 9.99 -2.27
C GLU A 573 12.29 9.25 -2.61
N ASP A 574 12.27 8.43 -3.67
CA ASP A 574 11.16 7.51 -3.93
C ASP A 574 11.12 6.48 -2.80
N VAL A 575 10.20 6.67 -1.85
CA VAL A 575 9.96 5.73 -0.77
C VAL A 575 9.14 4.57 -1.35
N ASN A 576 9.84 3.55 -1.82
CA ASN A 576 9.17 2.35 -2.33
C ASN A 576 8.62 1.52 -1.14
N TYR A 577 7.33 1.67 -0.85
CA TYR A 577 6.63 0.81 0.11
C TYR A 577 6.54 -0.61 -0.44
N ARG A 578 7.16 -1.56 0.25
CA ARG A 578 7.04 -2.98 -0.09
C ARG A 578 5.65 -3.47 0.33
N LEU A 579 4.81 -3.79 -0.66
CA LEU A 579 3.47 -4.33 -0.46
C LEU A 579 3.51 -5.86 -0.34
N GLN A 580 2.65 -6.40 0.52
CA GLN A 580 2.60 -7.82 0.80
C GLN A 580 1.21 -8.28 1.21
N ILE A 581 0.97 -9.58 1.04
CA ILE A 581 -0.12 -10.33 1.66
C ILE A 581 0.48 -11.38 2.59
N SER A 582 -0.29 -11.86 3.54
CA SER A 582 0.21 -12.80 4.54
C SER A 582 -0.78 -13.92 4.79
N VAL A 583 -0.23 -15.08 5.10
CA VAL A 583 -1.02 -16.23 5.57
C VAL A 583 -0.82 -16.35 7.06
N SER A 584 -1.92 -16.27 7.80
CA SER A 584 -1.91 -16.17 9.26
C SER A 584 -2.74 -17.26 9.90
N VAL A 585 -2.29 -17.73 11.06
CA VAL A 585 -2.94 -18.78 11.84
C VAL A 585 -2.93 -18.41 13.33
N PRO A 586 -4.08 -18.44 14.01
CA PRO A 586 -4.13 -18.14 15.45
C PRO A 586 -3.49 -19.23 16.29
N ILE A 587 -2.85 -18.83 17.38
CA ILE A 587 -2.16 -19.70 18.36
C ILE A 587 -2.93 -19.65 19.67
N PHE A 588 -3.39 -20.80 20.16
CA PHE A 588 -4.21 -20.87 21.37
C PHE A 588 -3.46 -21.48 22.54
N ASP A 589 -3.81 -21.07 23.75
CA ASP A 589 -3.35 -21.75 24.95
C ASP A 589 -4.05 -23.14 25.08
N HIS A 590 -3.26 -24.17 25.39
CA HIS A 590 -3.73 -25.54 25.59
C HIS A 590 -4.26 -25.80 27.01
N SER A 591 -4.13 -24.85 27.93
CA SER A 591 -4.61 -24.99 29.30
C SER A 591 -6.09 -25.44 29.35
N THR A 592 -6.32 -26.63 29.91
CA THR A 592 -7.65 -27.24 30.01
C THR A 592 -8.44 -26.67 31.18
N SER A 593 -9.76 -26.64 31.05
CA SER A 593 -10.72 -26.10 32.03
C SER A 593 -10.54 -26.65 33.45
N GLU A 594 -10.03 -27.88 33.59
CA GLU A 594 -9.90 -28.59 34.87
C GLU A 594 -8.63 -28.24 35.67
N ASN A 595 -7.57 -27.75 35.01
CA ASN A 595 -6.30 -27.41 35.70
C ASN A 595 -6.23 -25.94 36.15
N ILE A 596 -7.03 -25.04 35.56
CA ILE A 596 -6.96 -23.59 35.83
C ILE A 596 -7.64 -23.22 37.15
N THR A 597 -8.77 -23.85 37.48
CA THR A 597 -9.52 -23.62 38.74
C THR A 597 -8.70 -23.98 39.99
N LYS A 598 -7.71 -24.88 39.88
CA LYS A 598 -6.86 -25.30 41.01
C LYS A 598 -5.66 -24.39 41.28
N ILE A 599 -5.21 -23.59 40.31
CA ILE A 599 -3.92 -22.89 40.40
C ILE A 599 -4.08 -21.37 40.64
N LEU A 600 -5.13 -20.73 40.13
CA LEU A 600 -5.22 -19.26 40.11
C LEU A 600 -6.38 -18.65 40.92
N GLY A 601 -7.37 -19.43 41.36
CA GLY A 601 -8.63 -18.84 41.85
C GLY A 601 -9.41 -18.04 40.79
N GLU A 602 -8.89 -18.01 39.54
CA GLU A 602 -9.53 -17.45 38.36
C GLU A 602 -10.16 -18.57 37.52
N TYR A 603 -11.31 -18.27 36.91
CA TYR A 603 -12.01 -19.18 36.00
C TYR A 603 -11.19 -19.45 34.72
N PRO A 604 -11.32 -20.63 34.08
CA PRO A 604 -10.57 -20.97 32.87
C PRO A 604 -10.85 -19.97 31.75
N VAL A 605 -9.86 -19.16 31.39
CA VAL A 605 -9.95 -18.29 30.22
C VAL A 605 -9.18 -18.97 29.10
N ASN A 606 -9.92 -19.54 28.15
CA ASN A 606 -9.41 -19.88 26.84
C ASN A 606 -8.80 -18.60 26.22
N ARG A 607 -7.46 -18.50 26.15
CA ARG A 607 -6.74 -17.29 25.70
C ARG A 607 -6.05 -17.52 24.35
N LEU A 608 -6.06 -16.48 23.52
CA LEU A 608 -5.18 -16.37 22.36
C LEU A 608 -3.77 -16.03 22.85
N LEU A 609 -2.78 -16.84 22.48
CA LEU A 609 -1.37 -16.56 22.78
C LEU A 609 -0.78 -15.57 21.77
N GLY A 610 -1.27 -15.60 20.55
CA GLY A 610 -0.81 -14.76 19.45
C GLY A 610 -1.24 -15.29 18.09
N VAL A 611 -0.61 -14.79 17.04
CA VAL A 611 -0.85 -15.20 15.66
C VAL A 611 0.51 -15.47 15.00
N ALA A 612 0.64 -16.63 14.34
CA ALA A 612 1.77 -16.94 13.48
C ALA A 612 1.46 -16.48 12.05
N GLY A 613 2.44 -15.91 11.36
CA GLY A 613 2.29 -15.43 9.99
C GLY A 613 3.53 -15.65 9.13
N VAL A 614 3.29 -15.69 7.82
CA VAL A 614 4.33 -15.74 6.79
C VAL A 614 3.97 -14.74 5.70
N ASP A 615 4.90 -13.84 5.40
CA ASP A 615 4.69 -12.82 4.37
C ASP A 615 4.93 -13.34 2.95
N ILE A 616 4.17 -12.77 2.02
CA ILE A 616 4.27 -12.98 0.59
C ILE A 616 4.27 -11.58 -0.07
N PRO A 617 5.45 -11.03 -0.38
CA PRO A 617 5.56 -9.78 -1.10
C PRO A 617 4.89 -9.86 -2.47
N ILE A 618 4.22 -8.78 -2.88
CA ILE A 618 3.60 -8.67 -4.20
C ILE A 618 4.65 -8.81 -5.31
N ASP A 619 5.86 -8.30 -5.08
CA ASP A 619 6.96 -8.37 -6.04
C ASP A 619 7.38 -9.82 -6.30
N HIS A 620 7.38 -10.65 -5.26
CA HIS A 620 7.66 -12.09 -5.37
C HIS A 620 6.52 -12.83 -6.07
N LEU A 621 5.27 -12.46 -5.81
CA LEU A 621 4.12 -13.00 -6.54
C LEU A 621 4.25 -12.69 -8.04
N LYS A 622 4.59 -11.46 -8.41
CA LYS A 622 4.75 -11.06 -9.82
C LYS A 622 5.79 -11.90 -10.56
N LEU A 623 6.87 -12.29 -9.90
CA LEU A 623 7.90 -13.18 -10.48
C LEU A 623 7.41 -14.62 -10.71
N ILE A 624 6.46 -15.09 -9.90
CA ILE A 624 5.94 -16.47 -9.94
C ILE A 624 4.78 -16.61 -10.94
N LEU A 625 3.99 -15.57 -11.11
CA LEU A 625 2.81 -15.56 -11.98
C LEU A 625 3.21 -15.55 -13.46
N PRO A 626 2.48 -16.25 -14.35
CA PRO A 626 2.89 -16.46 -15.74
C PRO A 626 2.54 -15.26 -16.65
N TYR A 627 3.02 -14.05 -16.32
CA TYR A 627 2.78 -12.82 -17.10
C TYR A 627 3.17 -12.94 -18.58
N TYR A 628 4.23 -13.70 -18.87
CA TYR A 628 4.72 -13.95 -20.21
C TYR A 628 3.72 -14.68 -21.14
N LEU A 629 2.64 -15.28 -20.60
CA LEU A 629 1.59 -15.93 -21.40
C LEU A 629 0.51 -14.96 -21.89
N LEU A 630 0.35 -13.80 -21.24
CA LEU A 630 -0.73 -12.84 -21.53
C LEU A 630 -0.52 -12.14 -22.89
N GLY A 631 0.75 -11.86 -23.22
CA GLY A 631 1.17 -11.08 -24.38
C GLY A 631 0.75 -9.61 -24.32
N ALA A 632 0.98 -8.87 -25.41
CA ALA A 632 0.76 -7.43 -25.45
C ALA A 632 -0.71 -7.01 -25.18
N GLY A 633 -0.89 -6.15 -24.18
CA GLY A 633 -2.20 -5.62 -23.75
C GLY A 633 -3.06 -6.60 -22.95
N GLY A 634 -2.57 -7.82 -22.71
CA GLY A 634 -3.19 -8.72 -21.74
C GLY A 634 -2.79 -8.31 -20.33
N SER A 635 -3.72 -8.38 -19.39
CA SER A 635 -3.47 -8.05 -17.97
C SER A 635 -3.83 -9.23 -17.08
N LEU A 636 -3.10 -9.36 -15.98
CA LEU A 636 -3.38 -10.29 -14.90
C LEU A 636 -3.64 -9.49 -13.64
N SER A 637 -4.77 -9.77 -13.00
CA SER A 637 -5.16 -9.14 -11.76
C SER A 637 -5.52 -10.18 -10.72
N ILE A 638 -5.26 -9.85 -9.46
CA ILE A 638 -5.75 -10.60 -8.32
C ILE A 638 -6.65 -9.67 -7.53
N VAL A 639 -7.83 -10.15 -7.20
CA VAL A 639 -8.87 -9.43 -6.45
C VAL A 639 -9.16 -10.20 -5.17
N ASP A 640 -9.40 -9.51 -4.06
CA ASP A 640 -9.84 -10.12 -2.80
C ASP A 640 -11.32 -10.56 -2.85
N HIS A 641 -11.82 -11.13 -1.75
CA HIS A 641 -13.20 -11.61 -1.62
C HIS A 641 -14.24 -10.48 -1.56
N ARG A 642 -13.81 -9.22 -1.42
CA ARG A 642 -14.68 -8.04 -1.40
C ARG A 642 -14.72 -7.34 -2.74
N GLY A 643 -13.73 -7.56 -3.60
CA GLY A 643 -13.58 -6.87 -4.89
C GLY A 643 -12.43 -5.86 -4.94
N ASN A 644 -11.61 -5.76 -3.90
CA ASN A 644 -10.45 -4.88 -3.88
C ASN A 644 -9.27 -5.50 -4.63
N ILE A 645 -8.46 -4.65 -5.24
CA ILE A 645 -7.28 -5.04 -6.00
C ILE A 645 -6.15 -5.45 -5.06
N VAL A 646 -5.67 -6.67 -5.23
CA VAL A 646 -4.42 -7.17 -4.65
C VAL A 646 -3.25 -6.89 -5.60
N ILE A 647 -3.42 -7.25 -6.87
CA ILE A 647 -2.42 -7.02 -7.93
C ILE A 647 -3.13 -6.47 -9.15
N HIS A 648 -2.65 -5.33 -9.66
CA HIS A 648 -3.05 -4.79 -10.96
C HIS A 648 -1.98 -3.81 -11.47
N GLU A 649 -1.72 -3.79 -12.78
CA GLU A 649 -0.69 -2.92 -13.39
C GLU A 649 -0.99 -1.42 -13.19
N ASN A 650 -2.26 -1.04 -13.37
CA ASN A 650 -2.74 0.33 -13.14
C ASN A 650 -2.98 0.71 -11.66
N ALA A 651 -2.75 -0.19 -10.69
CA ALA A 651 -2.94 0.15 -9.28
C ALA A 651 -1.79 1.06 -8.80
N LYS A 652 -2.13 2.31 -8.45
CA LYS A 652 -1.19 3.31 -7.94
C LYS A 652 -1.38 3.52 -6.45
N VAL A 653 -0.59 2.79 -5.66
CA VAL A 653 -0.65 2.75 -4.19
C VAL A 653 0.07 3.93 -3.53
N VAL A 654 1.06 4.49 -4.22
CA VAL A 654 1.85 5.65 -3.76
C VAL A 654 1.50 6.88 -4.60
N PHE A 655 1.53 8.05 -3.98
CA PHE A 655 1.40 9.37 -4.60
C PHE A 655 2.75 10.09 -4.58
N ASP A 656 3.13 10.67 -5.71
CA ASP A 656 4.41 11.38 -5.93
C ASP A 656 5.64 10.63 -5.41
N GLY A 657 5.60 9.29 -5.42
CA GLY A 657 6.73 8.43 -5.05
C GLY A 657 7.01 8.30 -3.55
N ASP A 658 6.45 9.17 -2.70
CA ASP A 658 6.80 9.25 -1.27
C ASP A 658 5.62 9.01 -0.30
N ILE A 659 4.37 9.22 -0.73
CA ILE A 659 3.19 9.15 0.14
C ILE A 659 2.34 7.92 -0.17
N LEU A 660 2.21 7.03 0.81
CA LEU A 660 1.24 5.94 0.73
C LEU A 660 -0.18 6.53 0.72
N LYS A 661 -0.97 6.23 -0.30
CA LYS A 661 -2.32 6.80 -0.41
C LYS A 661 -3.21 6.29 0.71
N PRO A 662 -3.94 7.15 1.43
CA PRO A 662 -4.95 6.68 2.36
C PRO A 662 -5.99 5.82 1.63
N GLY A 663 -6.36 4.68 2.21
CA GLY A 663 -7.31 3.75 1.60
C GLY A 663 -6.79 2.97 0.39
N TYR A 664 -5.48 2.89 0.15
CA TYR A 664 -4.91 2.08 -0.94
C TYR A 664 -5.35 0.60 -0.94
N ARG A 665 -5.73 0.06 0.22
CA ARG A 665 -6.25 -1.30 0.39
C ARG A 665 -7.68 -1.49 -0.15
N THR A 666 -8.41 -0.39 -0.35
CA THR A 666 -9.85 -0.35 -0.65
C THR A 666 -10.16 -0.01 -2.11
N VAL A 667 -9.14 -0.08 -2.98
CA VAL A 667 -9.29 0.22 -4.41
C VAL A 667 -10.03 -0.94 -5.08
N ASP A 668 -11.24 -0.70 -5.57
CA ASP A 668 -12.07 -1.73 -6.20
C ASP A 668 -11.56 -2.06 -7.61
N PHE A 669 -11.83 -3.28 -8.08
CA PHE A 669 -11.67 -3.67 -9.47
C PHE A 669 -12.31 -2.67 -10.45
N LEU A 670 -13.50 -2.16 -10.14
CA LEU A 670 -14.20 -1.16 -10.97
C LEU A 670 -13.56 0.24 -10.93
N ASP A 671 -12.74 0.56 -9.93
CA ASP A 671 -12.00 1.82 -9.89
C ASP A 671 -10.85 1.81 -10.93
N VAL A 672 -10.33 0.62 -11.26
CA VAL A 672 -9.15 0.45 -12.11
C VAL A 672 -9.51 0.04 -13.54
N GLU A 673 -10.41 -0.93 -13.72
CA GLU A 673 -10.90 -1.35 -15.03
C GLU A 673 -12.17 -0.56 -15.38
N GLN A 674 -12.04 0.38 -16.33
CA GLN A 674 -13.10 1.34 -16.64
C GLN A 674 -13.97 0.91 -17.83
N PRO A 675 -15.31 1.06 -17.73
CA PRO A 675 -16.21 0.85 -18.86
C PRO A 675 -15.91 1.84 -20.00
N ALA A 676 -16.05 1.40 -21.24
CA ALA A 676 -16.03 2.28 -22.41
C ALA A 676 -17.34 3.08 -22.57
N ALA A 677 -17.80 3.72 -21.49
CA ALA A 677 -19.02 4.50 -21.43
C ALA A 677 -18.74 5.94 -20.96
N ASP A 678 -19.44 6.90 -21.54
CA ASP A 678 -19.36 8.30 -21.13
C ASP A 678 -20.30 8.53 -19.92
N ARG A 679 -19.79 8.21 -18.72
CA ARG A 679 -20.49 8.38 -17.44
C ARG A 679 -19.65 9.14 -16.43
N LEU A 680 -20.31 9.63 -15.39
CA LEU A 680 -19.63 10.28 -14.27
C LEU A 680 -18.76 9.25 -13.52
N PRO A 681 -17.69 9.70 -12.82
CA PRO A 681 -16.90 8.82 -11.97
C PRO A 681 -17.79 8.04 -10.99
N ARG A 682 -17.53 6.74 -10.83
CA ARG A 682 -18.28 5.80 -9.97
C ARG A 682 -19.76 5.58 -10.33
N ASP A 683 -20.20 6.04 -11.51
CA ASP A 683 -21.47 5.65 -12.13
C ASP A 683 -21.19 4.59 -13.21
N TYR A 684 -21.29 3.32 -12.83
CA TYR A 684 -21.00 2.21 -13.72
C TYR A 684 -22.25 1.69 -14.44
N PRO A 685 -22.14 1.25 -15.69
CA PRO A 685 -23.19 0.51 -16.38
C PRO A 685 -23.64 -0.74 -15.60
N GLN A 686 -24.92 -1.13 -15.74
CA GLN A 686 -25.50 -2.25 -14.98
C GLN A 686 -24.81 -3.58 -15.25
N ASP A 687 -24.39 -3.81 -16.49
CA ASP A 687 -23.61 -4.98 -16.91
C ASP A 687 -22.26 -5.08 -16.22
N TRP A 688 -21.65 -3.95 -15.83
CA TRP A 688 -20.41 -3.94 -15.05
C TRP A 688 -20.65 -4.25 -13.57
N TYR A 689 -21.77 -3.80 -12.99
CA TYR A 689 -22.16 -4.22 -11.64
C TYR A 689 -22.45 -5.72 -11.57
N GLU A 690 -23.16 -6.26 -12.56
CA GLU A 690 -23.40 -7.70 -12.70
C GLU A 690 -22.09 -8.46 -12.88
N PHE A 691 -21.19 -7.98 -13.74
CA PHE A 691 -19.87 -8.59 -13.93
C PHE A 691 -19.07 -8.64 -12.64
N ARG A 692 -18.99 -7.52 -11.89
CA ARG A 692 -18.32 -7.49 -10.60
C ARG A 692 -18.96 -8.46 -9.60
N LYS A 693 -20.29 -8.56 -9.58
CA LYS A 693 -21.02 -9.49 -8.70
C LYS A 693 -20.74 -10.95 -9.07
N GLU A 694 -20.72 -11.27 -10.36
CA GLU A 694 -20.36 -12.61 -10.85
C GLU A 694 -18.92 -12.99 -10.50
N LEU A 695 -18.00 -12.04 -10.65
CA LEU A 695 -16.57 -12.20 -10.41
C LEU A 695 -16.26 -12.44 -8.93
N VAL A 696 -16.89 -11.67 -8.04
CA VAL A 696 -16.59 -11.69 -6.59
C VAL A 696 -17.50 -12.66 -5.84
N VAL A 697 -18.81 -12.68 -6.13
CA VAL A 697 -19.83 -13.35 -5.31
C VAL A 697 -20.37 -14.61 -5.99
N ASP A 698 -21.03 -14.48 -7.14
CA ASP A 698 -21.96 -15.50 -7.64
C ASP A 698 -21.26 -16.73 -8.25
N HIS A 699 -20.20 -16.54 -9.04
CA HIS A 699 -19.58 -17.63 -9.81
C HIS A 699 -18.09 -17.78 -9.47
N PRO A 700 -17.64 -18.94 -8.93
CA PRO A 700 -16.24 -19.15 -8.59
C PRO A 700 -15.33 -19.24 -9.83
N SER A 701 -15.89 -19.40 -11.03
CA SER A 701 -15.14 -19.31 -12.28
C SER A 701 -16.06 -18.92 -13.42
N GLY A 702 -15.55 -18.19 -14.40
CA GLY A 702 -16.32 -17.79 -15.56
C GLY A 702 -15.51 -17.04 -16.61
N HIS A 703 -16.21 -16.63 -17.65
CA HIS A 703 -15.65 -15.75 -18.67
C HIS A 703 -16.72 -14.75 -19.15
N ARG A 704 -16.29 -13.54 -19.50
CA ARG A 704 -17.17 -12.47 -19.98
C ARG A 704 -16.40 -11.52 -20.88
N THR A 705 -17.00 -11.08 -21.98
CA THR A 705 -16.41 -10.05 -22.86
C THR A 705 -16.98 -8.70 -22.50
N MET A 706 -16.13 -7.71 -22.24
CA MET A 706 -16.52 -6.35 -21.90
C MET A 706 -15.86 -5.32 -22.84
N GLU A 707 -16.56 -4.21 -23.10
CA GLU A 707 -15.98 -3.03 -23.75
C GLU A 707 -15.35 -2.12 -22.71
N THR A 708 -14.03 -1.95 -22.81
CA THR A 708 -13.20 -1.39 -21.74
C THR A 708 -12.35 -0.26 -22.26
N LYS A 709 -12.01 0.66 -21.38
CA LYS A 709 -11.07 1.74 -21.64
C LYS A 709 -9.72 1.38 -21.02
N SER A 710 -8.77 0.96 -21.86
CA SER A 710 -7.39 0.71 -21.44
C SER A 710 -6.61 2.01 -21.37
N ILE A 711 -5.94 2.23 -20.25
CA ILE A 711 -5.17 3.43 -19.98
C ILE A 711 -3.68 3.09 -20.07
N PHE A 712 -2.92 3.94 -20.75
CA PHE A 712 -1.48 3.81 -20.96
C PHE A 712 -0.75 5.10 -20.57
N GLU A 713 0.56 5.00 -20.37
CA GLU A 713 1.44 6.14 -20.07
C GLU A 713 0.91 7.04 -18.96
N ASN A 714 0.65 6.47 -17.78
CA ASN A 714 0.19 7.23 -16.62
C ASN A 714 -1.10 8.04 -16.81
N GLY A 715 -1.97 7.65 -17.75
CA GLY A 715 -3.22 8.36 -18.02
C GLY A 715 -3.20 9.26 -19.24
N MET A 716 -2.05 9.41 -19.92
CA MET A 716 -1.93 10.30 -21.08
C MET A 716 -2.59 9.74 -22.33
N ARG A 717 -2.69 8.41 -22.46
CA ARG A 717 -3.34 7.74 -23.60
C ARG A 717 -4.39 6.77 -23.12
N ALA A 718 -5.50 6.73 -23.84
CA ALA A 718 -6.55 5.74 -23.61
C ALA A 718 -7.01 5.13 -24.93
N ILE A 719 -7.25 3.83 -24.92
CA ILE A 719 -7.76 3.08 -26.07
C ILE A 719 -9.04 2.38 -25.63
N ILE A 720 -10.07 2.46 -26.48
CA ILE A 720 -11.31 1.71 -26.30
C ILE A 720 -11.14 0.39 -27.03
N GLU A 721 -11.28 -0.71 -26.30
CA GLU A 721 -11.11 -2.05 -26.86
C GLU A 721 -12.03 -3.08 -26.20
N LYS A 722 -12.23 -4.20 -26.91
CA LYS A 722 -12.93 -5.38 -26.38
C LYS A 722 -11.94 -6.32 -25.74
N LYS A 723 -12.16 -6.62 -24.47
CA LYS A 723 -11.38 -7.60 -23.71
C LYS A 723 -12.25 -8.77 -23.28
N ASP A 724 -11.67 -9.97 -23.37
CA ASP A 724 -12.22 -11.17 -22.77
C ASP A 724 -11.62 -11.33 -21.37
N TYR A 725 -12.47 -11.26 -20.35
CA TYR A 725 -12.12 -11.53 -18.96
C TYR A 725 -12.41 -12.99 -18.66
N TYR A 726 -11.45 -13.65 -18.02
CA TYR A 726 -11.55 -15.00 -17.50
C TYR A 726 -11.20 -14.95 -16.01
N TRP A 727 -11.98 -15.58 -15.15
CA TRP A 727 -11.69 -15.57 -13.72
C TRP A 727 -11.88 -16.93 -13.06
N LYS A 728 -11.17 -17.12 -11.95
CA LYS A 728 -11.32 -18.28 -11.08
C LYS A 728 -10.89 -17.96 -9.64
N ARG A 729 -11.70 -18.43 -8.69
CA ARG A 729 -11.50 -18.26 -7.24
C ARG A 729 -10.48 -19.27 -6.70
N VAL A 730 -9.71 -18.83 -5.72
CA VAL A 730 -8.56 -19.48 -5.10
C VAL A 730 -8.73 -19.40 -3.59
N MET A 731 -8.77 -20.55 -2.90
CA MET A 731 -8.91 -20.67 -1.44
C MET A 731 -10.08 -19.85 -0.84
N ASP A 732 -11.16 -19.65 -1.60
CA ASP A 732 -12.34 -18.85 -1.25
C ASP A 732 -12.10 -17.39 -0.81
N HIS A 733 -10.88 -16.89 -0.99
CA HIS A 733 -10.51 -15.53 -0.59
C HIS A 733 -9.97 -14.68 -1.74
N TYR A 734 -9.19 -15.25 -2.67
CA TYR A 734 -8.68 -14.51 -3.82
C TYR A 734 -9.36 -14.95 -5.11
N THR A 735 -9.51 -14.04 -6.06
CA THR A 735 -9.98 -14.31 -7.42
C THR A 735 -8.92 -13.85 -8.41
N VAL A 736 -8.42 -14.78 -9.23
CA VAL A 736 -7.50 -14.48 -10.32
C VAL A 736 -8.31 -14.10 -11.54
N VAL A 737 -7.98 -12.97 -12.15
CA VAL A 737 -8.64 -12.43 -13.34
C VAL A 737 -7.59 -12.23 -14.44
N VAL A 738 -7.83 -12.80 -15.60
CA VAL A 738 -7.01 -12.61 -16.81
C VAL A 738 -7.85 -11.89 -17.84
N ALA A 739 -7.40 -10.73 -18.29
CA ALA A 739 -8.03 -9.98 -19.37
C ALA A 739 -7.16 -10.10 -20.63
N LEU A 740 -7.75 -10.54 -21.74
CA LEU A 740 -7.07 -10.66 -23.03
C LEU A 740 -7.76 -9.81 -24.10
N PRO A 741 -7.04 -8.93 -24.80
CA PRO A 741 -7.63 -8.14 -25.87
C PRO A 741 -7.86 -8.99 -27.12
N LYS A 742 -8.94 -8.70 -27.86
CA LYS A 742 -9.36 -9.49 -29.04
C LYS A 742 -8.32 -9.55 -30.18
N TYR A 743 -7.40 -8.60 -30.27
CA TYR A 743 -6.35 -8.63 -31.29
C TYR A 743 -5.20 -9.60 -30.94
N ASN A 744 -5.05 -9.99 -29.66
CA ASN A 744 -3.91 -10.76 -29.16
C ASN A 744 -4.25 -12.25 -28.93
N THR A 745 -4.98 -12.86 -29.86
CA THR A 745 -5.51 -14.23 -29.70
C THR A 745 -4.51 -15.34 -29.92
N ARG A 746 -3.33 -15.07 -30.50
CA ARG A 746 -2.33 -16.10 -30.82
C ARG A 746 -0.94 -15.74 -30.34
N HIS A 747 -0.22 -16.73 -29.85
CA HIS A 747 1.15 -16.61 -29.37
C HIS A 747 2.08 -17.60 -30.06
N ALA A 748 3.37 -17.27 -30.08
CA ALA A 748 4.41 -18.19 -30.52
C ALA A 748 4.67 -19.23 -29.43
N VAL A 749 4.73 -20.51 -29.80
CA VAL A 749 5.02 -21.59 -28.86
C VAL A 749 6.35 -22.22 -29.23
N PRO A 750 7.31 -22.35 -28.29
CA PRO A 750 8.57 -23.00 -28.60
C PRO A 750 8.34 -24.51 -28.79
N ASP A 751 8.68 -25.04 -29.97
CA ASP A 751 8.68 -26.49 -30.22
C ASP A 751 9.75 -27.28 -29.44
N ALA A 752 10.63 -26.63 -28.66
CA ALA A 752 11.81 -27.26 -28.07
C ALA A 752 12.09 -26.80 -26.64
N ALA A 753 12.51 -27.76 -25.81
CA ALA A 753 13.16 -27.56 -24.50
C ALA A 753 14.41 -26.66 -24.61
N PHE A 754 14.89 -26.11 -23.50
CA PHE A 754 16.11 -25.31 -23.49
C PHE A 754 17.33 -26.22 -23.68
N THR A 755 17.72 -26.46 -24.93
CA THR A 755 18.80 -27.39 -25.30
C THR A 755 20.17 -26.72 -25.35
N GLN A 756 21.22 -27.55 -25.25
CA GLN A 756 22.61 -27.09 -25.37
C GLN A 756 22.93 -26.47 -26.74
N GLN A 757 22.33 -27.00 -27.82
CA GLN A 757 22.50 -26.48 -29.18
C GLN A 757 21.92 -25.06 -29.30
N LEU A 758 20.69 -24.88 -28.81
CA LEU A 758 20.01 -23.60 -28.78
C LEU A 758 20.81 -22.54 -28.00
N ALA A 759 21.36 -22.92 -26.84
CA ALA A 759 22.21 -22.04 -26.04
C ALA A 759 23.51 -21.65 -26.76
N LYS A 760 24.12 -22.57 -27.51
CA LYS A 760 25.36 -22.32 -28.28
C LYS A 760 25.15 -21.31 -29.41
N GLU A 761 24.07 -21.46 -30.18
CA GLU A 761 23.72 -20.56 -31.27
C GLU A 761 23.38 -19.17 -30.75
N THR A 762 22.57 -19.10 -29.69
CA THR A 762 22.20 -17.84 -29.04
C THR A 762 23.43 -17.07 -28.54
N PHE A 763 24.35 -17.76 -27.86
CA PHE A 763 25.56 -17.12 -27.33
C PHE A 763 26.45 -16.51 -28.42
N LYS A 764 26.46 -17.10 -29.63
CA LYS A 764 27.22 -16.56 -30.77
C LYS A 764 26.67 -15.21 -31.22
N ILE A 765 25.35 -15.04 -31.24
CA ILE A 765 24.67 -13.80 -31.66
C ILE A 765 24.82 -12.73 -30.59
N LEU A 766 24.60 -13.09 -29.32
CA LEU A 766 24.58 -12.14 -28.20
C LEU A 766 25.91 -11.44 -27.92
N HIS A 767 27.04 -12.02 -28.34
CA HIS A 767 28.37 -11.47 -28.08
C HIS A 767 28.58 -10.08 -28.71
N ASP A 768 27.93 -9.82 -29.86
CA ASP A 768 28.15 -8.62 -30.67
C ASP A 768 26.92 -7.69 -30.75
N THR A 769 25.90 -7.92 -29.90
CA THR A 769 24.61 -7.20 -29.97
C THR A 769 24.22 -6.54 -28.65
N GLU A 770 23.65 -5.33 -28.74
CA GLU A 770 22.95 -4.72 -27.63
C GLU A 770 21.52 -5.27 -27.53
N PHE A 771 21.18 -5.86 -26.39
CA PHE A 771 19.84 -6.34 -26.10
C PHE A 771 19.46 -6.02 -24.66
N SER A 772 18.15 -5.95 -24.43
CA SER A 772 17.54 -5.78 -23.12
C SER A 772 16.49 -6.87 -22.92
N VAL A 773 16.25 -7.24 -21.66
CA VAL A 773 15.31 -8.28 -21.25
C VAL A 773 14.29 -7.69 -20.30
N HIS A 774 13.11 -8.33 -20.21
CA HIS A 774 12.06 -7.84 -19.32
C HIS A 774 12.54 -7.87 -17.85
N PRO A 775 12.49 -6.75 -17.12
CA PRO A 775 13.05 -6.67 -15.78
C PRO A 775 12.25 -7.47 -14.75
N GLU A 776 10.96 -7.74 -14.99
CA GLU A 776 10.09 -8.43 -14.02
C GLU A 776 9.87 -9.93 -14.32
N TRP A 777 10.43 -10.47 -15.39
CA TRP A 777 10.24 -11.90 -15.70
C TRP A 777 11.28 -12.77 -14.99
N LEU A 778 10.84 -13.93 -14.51
CA LEU A 778 11.70 -14.96 -13.93
C LEU A 778 12.19 -15.90 -15.04
N TYR A 779 13.34 -15.55 -15.65
CA TYR A 779 14.06 -16.41 -16.58
C TYR A 779 14.79 -17.52 -15.81
N CYS A 780 16.04 -17.29 -15.45
CA CYS A 780 16.78 -18.08 -14.47
C CYS A 780 17.34 -17.11 -13.44
N GLN A 781 17.09 -17.35 -12.15
CA GLN A 781 17.54 -16.48 -11.08
C GLN A 781 18.10 -17.27 -9.90
N TYR A 782 19.21 -16.79 -9.32
CA TYR A 782 19.70 -17.26 -8.03
C TYR A 782 18.88 -16.66 -6.88
N VAL A 783 18.56 -17.45 -5.85
CA VAL A 783 17.83 -16.94 -4.67
C VAL A 783 18.69 -15.99 -3.85
N ASP A 784 20.00 -16.27 -3.73
CA ASP A 784 21.03 -15.33 -3.25
C ASP A 784 22.42 -15.93 -3.52
N PRO A 785 23.44 -15.13 -3.92
CA PRO A 785 23.43 -13.72 -4.26
C PRO A 785 22.99 -13.49 -5.70
N HIS A 786 22.64 -12.24 -5.98
CA HIS A 786 22.14 -11.76 -7.26
C HIS A 786 23.26 -11.14 -8.12
N PHE A 787 23.05 -11.13 -9.44
CA PHE A 787 23.89 -10.37 -10.38
C PHE A 787 23.48 -8.89 -10.36
N GLU A 788 24.40 -7.98 -10.74
CA GLU A 788 24.09 -6.54 -10.84
C GLU A 788 23.05 -6.25 -11.92
N THR A 789 23.08 -6.99 -13.03
CA THR A 789 22.10 -6.88 -14.11
C THR A 789 21.49 -8.22 -14.49
N LYS A 790 20.17 -8.24 -14.76
CA LYS A 790 19.47 -9.44 -15.26
C LYS A 790 20.04 -9.95 -16.58
N LYS A 791 20.59 -9.04 -17.40
CA LYS A 791 21.27 -9.37 -18.65
C LYS A 791 22.45 -10.32 -18.40
N GLU A 792 23.30 -10.00 -17.44
CA GLU A 792 24.45 -10.85 -17.08
C GLU A 792 24.04 -12.21 -16.54
N GLU A 793 22.98 -12.24 -15.72
CA GLU A 793 22.45 -13.49 -15.17
C GLU A 793 21.97 -14.44 -16.28
N ILE A 794 21.22 -13.91 -17.25
CA ILE A 794 20.75 -14.69 -18.41
C ILE A 794 21.94 -15.19 -19.24
N ILE A 795 22.93 -14.33 -19.52
CA ILE A 795 24.13 -14.73 -20.27
C ILE A 795 24.88 -15.83 -19.51
N HIS A 796 24.99 -15.72 -18.19
CA HIS A 796 25.61 -16.73 -17.32
C HIS A 796 24.88 -18.08 -17.43
N PHE A 797 23.55 -18.09 -17.35
CA PHE A 797 22.77 -19.33 -17.49
C PHE A 797 22.79 -19.91 -18.91
N ILE A 798 22.85 -19.07 -19.95
CA ILE A 798 23.04 -19.53 -21.34
C ILE A 798 24.42 -20.18 -21.49
N LYS A 799 25.47 -19.54 -20.98
CA LYS A 799 26.84 -20.08 -20.99
C LYS A 799 26.91 -21.39 -20.21
N ARG A 800 26.27 -21.44 -19.03
CA ARG A 800 26.21 -22.65 -18.21
C ARG A 800 25.48 -23.79 -18.92
N ARG A 801 24.35 -23.52 -19.58
CA ARG A 801 23.63 -24.53 -20.36
C ARG A 801 24.42 -25.03 -21.57
N ARG A 802 25.20 -24.14 -22.19
CA ARG A 802 26.13 -24.49 -23.28
C ARG A 802 27.24 -25.42 -22.78
N ASP A 803 27.75 -25.21 -21.58
CA ASP A 803 28.91 -25.93 -21.04
C ASP A 803 28.50 -27.23 -20.28
N GLU A 804 27.33 -27.24 -19.61
CA GLU A 804 26.79 -28.38 -18.84
C GLU A 804 25.65 -29.11 -19.59
N ALA A 805 25.89 -30.36 -20.01
CA ALA A 805 24.88 -31.16 -20.70
C ALA A 805 23.66 -31.52 -19.82
N ASN A 806 23.90 -31.82 -18.53
CA ASN A 806 22.90 -32.24 -17.52
C ASN A 806 22.51 -31.09 -16.56
N PHE A 807 22.36 -29.88 -17.07
CA PHE A 807 21.94 -28.73 -16.27
C PHE A 807 20.51 -28.91 -15.76
N ALA A 808 20.34 -29.00 -14.43
CA ALA A 808 19.02 -29.12 -13.80
C ALA A 808 18.34 -27.75 -13.73
N MET A 809 17.15 -27.59 -14.27
CA MET A 809 16.45 -26.29 -14.33
C MET A 809 15.93 -25.81 -12.97
N ARG A 810 15.91 -26.68 -11.94
CA ARG A 810 15.48 -26.32 -10.59
C ARG A 810 16.35 -27.02 -9.56
N LYS A 811 17.06 -26.25 -8.73
CA LYS A 811 17.92 -26.78 -7.66
C LYS A 811 17.52 -26.18 -6.31
N ILE A 812 16.70 -26.91 -5.54
CA ILE A 812 16.29 -26.50 -4.19
C ILE A 812 16.61 -27.59 -3.17
N LYS A 813 17.67 -27.34 -2.38
CA LYS A 813 17.71 -27.39 -0.91
C LYS A 813 19.06 -26.81 -0.43
N HIS A 814 19.03 -25.92 0.55
CA HIS A 814 20.25 -25.39 1.19
C HIS A 814 20.36 -25.92 2.63
N LEU A 815 21.32 -26.81 2.89
CA LEU A 815 21.72 -27.14 4.27
C LEU A 815 22.55 -25.97 4.81
N PHE A 816 22.27 -25.52 6.03
CA PHE A 816 23.09 -24.52 6.73
C PHE A 816 24.50 -25.05 6.97
N SER A 817 25.36 -24.93 5.95
CA SER A 817 26.79 -25.21 6.08
C SER A 817 27.49 -23.97 6.63
N PRO A 818 28.39 -24.12 7.61
CA PRO A 818 29.27 -23.01 8.03
C PRO A 818 30.26 -22.59 6.92
N ILE A 819 30.36 -23.36 5.83
CA ILE A 819 31.19 -23.05 4.67
C ILE A 819 30.34 -22.32 3.63
N LYS A 820 30.81 -21.14 3.18
CA LYS A 820 30.15 -20.37 2.12
C LYS A 820 30.09 -21.20 0.82
N PRO A 821 28.90 -21.45 0.24
CA PRO A 821 28.78 -22.22 -0.99
C PRO A 821 29.37 -21.46 -2.18
N SER A 822 29.96 -22.20 -3.13
CA SER A 822 30.36 -21.65 -4.42
C SER A 822 29.13 -21.21 -5.24
N LEU A 823 29.28 -20.29 -6.21
CA LEU A 823 28.16 -19.81 -7.04
C LEU A 823 27.41 -20.95 -7.77
N LEU A 824 28.08 -22.07 -8.06
CA LEU A 824 27.50 -23.25 -8.71
C LEU A 824 26.64 -24.10 -7.75
N GLU A 825 26.92 -24.02 -6.45
CA GLU A 825 26.26 -24.82 -5.41
C GLU A 825 24.97 -24.19 -4.90
N LYS A 826 24.80 -22.88 -5.11
CA LYS A 826 23.68 -22.07 -4.60
C LYS A 826 22.33 -22.45 -5.22
N THR A 827 21.27 -22.07 -4.52
CA THR A 827 19.88 -22.30 -4.92
C THR A 827 19.47 -21.38 -6.05
N TYR A 828 18.88 -21.94 -7.10
CA TYR A 828 18.38 -21.19 -8.26
C TYR A 828 17.10 -21.82 -8.80
N GLN A 829 16.33 -20.99 -9.50
CA GLN A 829 15.10 -21.38 -10.17
C GLN A 829 15.12 -20.87 -11.61
N CYS A 830 14.78 -21.74 -12.56
CA CYS A 830 14.63 -21.40 -13.96
C CYS A 830 13.24 -21.73 -14.50
N ASN A 831 12.73 -20.85 -15.37
CA ASN A 831 11.62 -21.11 -16.28
C ASN A 831 12.20 -21.53 -17.65
N GLU A 832 12.13 -22.83 -17.91
CA GLU A 832 12.68 -23.43 -19.13
C GLU A 832 11.99 -22.92 -20.40
N ASP A 833 10.66 -22.85 -20.38
CA ASP A 833 9.86 -22.40 -21.53
C ASP A 833 10.25 -20.98 -21.92
N LEU A 834 10.42 -20.11 -20.93
CA LEU A 834 10.76 -18.71 -21.14
C LEU A 834 12.20 -18.54 -21.65
N MET A 835 13.15 -19.31 -21.13
CA MET A 835 14.54 -19.34 -21.62
C MET A 835 14.62 -19.84 -23.06
N ALA A 836 13.94 -20.93 -23.39
CA ALA A 836 13.91 -21.48 -24.74
C ALA A 836 13.28 -20.49 -25.73
N ARG A 837 12.21 -19.82 -25.31
CA ARG A 837 11.54 -18.77 -26.09
C ARG A 837 12.46 -17.59 -26.38
N LEU A 838 13.12 -17.05 -25.36
CA LEU A 838 14.06 -15.95 -25.51
C LEU A 838 15.16 -16.29 -26.52
N CYS A 839 15.76 -17.48 -26.38
CA CYS A 839 16.80 -17.96 -27.29
C CYS A 839 16.31 -18.06 -28.75
N LYS A 840 15.11 -18.61 -28.98
CA LYS A 840 14.52 -18.68 -30.33
C LYS A 840 14.25 -17.29 -30.90
N GLU A 841 13.76 -16.36 -30.10
CA GLU A 841 13.53 -14.98 -30.55
C GLU A 841 14.83 -14.29 -30.96
N ILE A 842 15.90 -14.47 -30.20
CA ILE A 842 17.24 -13.95 -30.54
C ILE A 842 17.76 -14.55 -31.86
N ILE A 843 17.57 -15.86 -32.08
CA ILE A 843 17.99 -16.51 -33.33
C ILE A 843 17.15 -15.99 -34.52
N ALA A 844 15.84 -15.80 -34.33
CA ALA A 844 14.95 -15.28 -35.36
C ALA A 844 15.25 -13.82 -35.73
N THR A 845 15.69 -13.00 -34.77
CA THR A 845 16.07 -11.61 -35.01
C THR A 845 17.53 -11.44 -35.44
N GLY A 846 18.38 -12.46 -35.28
CA GLY A 846 19.79 -12.46 -35.68
C GLY A 846 20.06 -11.87 -37.07
N PRO A 847 19.39 -12.38 -38.13
CA PRO A 847 19.58 -11.86 -39.50
C PRO A 847 19.16 -10.40 -39.69
N TRP A 848 18.24 -9.88 -38.87
CA TRP A 848 17.85 -8.47 -38.91
C TRP A 848 18.91 -7.57 -38.26
N MET A 849 19.56 -8.06 -37.19
CA MET A 849 20.59 -7.33 -36.45
C MET A 849 21.92 -7.20 -37.22
N GLU A 850 22.31 -8.21 -38.00
CA GLU A 850 23.58 -8.19 -38.76
C GLU A 850 23.62 -7.11 -39.87
N ILE A 851 22.46 -6.63 -40.33
CA ILE A 851 22.35 -5.74 -41.50
C ILE A 851 22.32 -4.26 -41.09
N ASP A 852 22.02 -3.93 -39.84
CA ASP A 852 22.13 -2.55 -39.32
C ASP A 852 23.61 -2.13 -39.12
N ASN A 853 24.55 -3.09 -39.18
CA ASN A 853 26.00 -2.85 -39.20
C ASN A 853 26.56 -2.53 -40.60
N ILE A 854 25.73 -2.46 -41.65
CA ILE A 854 26.19 -2.06 -42.98
C ILE A 854 26.23 -0.53 -43.05
N GLU A 855 27.44 0.02 -42.91
CA GLU A 855 27.79 1.42 -43.18
C GLU A 855 27.26 1.84 -44.57
N GLY A 856 26.11 2.51 -44.60
CA GLY A 856 25.49 2.95 -45.84
C GLY A 856 24.49 4.08 -45.60
N GLU A 857 25.00 5.32 -45.64
CA GLU A 857 24.26 6.58 -45.67
C GLU A 857 23.26 6.82 -44.52
N HIS A 858 23.74 7.49 -43.47
CA HIS A 858 22.90 8.32 -42.58
C HIS A 858 22.22 9.44 -43.39
N SER A 859 21.21 9.10 -44.18
CA SER A 859 20.35 10.07 -44.85
C SER A 859 18.95 10.00 -44.26
N LEU A 860 18.55 11.11 -43.63
CA LEU A 860 17.22 11.45 -43.11
C LEU A 860 16.78 10.83 -41.77
N GLY A 861 17.22 11.47 -40.67
CA GLY A 861 16.38 11.73 -39.49
C GLY A 861 16.07 10.59 -38.51
N SER A 862 16.43 9.34 -38.80
CA SER A 862 16.29 8.23 -37.85
C SER A 862 17.53 8.10 -36.95
N ILE A 863 17.32 7.98 -35.63
CA ILE A 863 18.38 7.90 -34.61
C ILE A 863 18.56 6.48 -34.09
N MET A 864 17.49 5.67 -34.04
CA MET A 864 17.51 4.31 -33.48
C MET A 864 16.39 3.44 -34.08
N THR A 865 16.75 2.23 -34.51
CA THR A 865 15.82 1.13 -34.84
C THR A 865 15.86 0.13 -33.70
N PHE A 866 14.69 -0.30 -33.22
CA PHE A 866 14.61 -1.34 -32.21
C PHE A 866 13.46 -2.29 -32.52
N PHE A 867 13.63 -3.54 -32.13
CA PHE A 867 12.58 -4.55 -32.16
C PHE A 867 12.22 -4.92 -30.74
N ALA A 868 10.99 -4.63 -30.33
CA ALA A 868 10.44 -5.06 -29.06
C ALA A 868 9.47 -6.22 -29.29
N SER A 869 9.72 -7.34 -28.62
CA SER A 869 8.83 -8.49 -28.60
C SER A 869 8.29 -8.67 -27.19
N ALA A 870 6.97 -8.72 -27.08
CA ALA A 870 6.25 -9.15 -25.89
C ALA A 870 5.40 -10.39 -26.21
N ARG A 871 5.83 -11.19 -27.20
CA ARG A 871 5.05 -12.32 -27.68
C ARG A 871 4.76 -13.28 -26.54
#